data_AF-M4NU10-F1
#
_entry.id   AF-M4NU10-F1
#
_cell.length_a   1.000
_cell.length_b   1.000
_cell.length_c   1.000
_cell.angle_alpha   90.00
_cell.angle_beta   90.00
_cell.angle_gamma   90.00
#
_symmetry.space_group_name_H-M   'P 1'
#
loop_
_entity.id
_entity.type
_entity.pdbx_description
1 polymer ?
#
loop_
_entity_poly.entity_id
_entity_poly.type
_entity_poly.pdbx_seq_one_letter_code
_entity_poly.pdbx_strand_id
1 'polypeptide(L)'
;MDGDGVTSNFSRILHPNKGYLCKPIDFVELWIGASEKLTGAGRKSWNGGFEGRRDLADLVWPALQTLARDWGQSSLVQAAAALRSFWRFLDSYEAVFEGEITRDVLGGALGQLWLYPPPGVRGGTPRPGYYSLVAQILKMALGPTQFHWPNAPRSISNDKDIPAEEEARAAFHLLAEQAKKIFRRWKRADELAQQGRNLLDIPRKQQGKDGRMLHFYVTESDIHATYRAIIQRLGDPLPRSTQICALFGLVEKKGVPPWWHRTGLNLDDAQYGLYPSPSDLYCLSQLFMARTGWNPSTVYSIDISNPLWARIHGRPDNDIWVIESWKERSKGWQTTLCRGRVQTGPLHIVQALIDRTKPLRDLLATGAHRLSTDASVDVDAARLSSFVKTSPWLAAGNNRFSGRVVSINRSQPNEASSWFRQKVVAHNAQAEERNVEIDKDNAAAAIKNALLAKTNATLPIGQLKPLVTIRRRAIAIPLTFVPSDWRDVFATHVFQESRYSMVMVQWALGQRHLTSTRHYLRNRLWRQFSEKRLQQAQEVLFEELGAGRCDPTILHARLELGIVPNEEQLSRLERFRMKATPAGYVCSTPYTPPREIDPNNPLDGKTPCRAGTRCPGCPRGYAFDARRMVLRLVELEKIRASVSVVIWSESQLSADLDQLRIDLEQWSADEVAEYRVFWEEEIRNARYHLDPWSSFN
;
A
#
# COMPACT_ATOMS: atom_id res chain seq x y z
N MET A 1 30.10 -53.82 6.70
CA MET A 1 30.54 -53.39 5.35
C MET A 1 31.26 -52.08 5.53
N ASP A 2 32.57 -52.13 5.41
CA ASP A 2 33.50 -51.04 5.66
C ASP A 2 33.47 -50.02 4.51
N GLY A 3 33.28 -48.74 4.87
CA GLY A 3 34.37 -47.79 4.74
C GLY A 3 34.76 -47.22 3.36
N ASP A 4 33.85 -46.95 2.43
CA ASP A 4 34.16 -46.06 1.29
C ASP A 4 34.03 -44.58 1.70
N GLY A 5 35.10 -44.02 2.26
CA GLY A 5 35.23 -42.61 2.67
C GLY A 5 35.21 -41.58 1.52
N VAL A 6 34.81 -41.97 0.31
CA VAL A 6 34.90 -41.14 -0.91
C VAL A 6 33.58 -40.42 -1.24
N THR A 7 32.44 -40.80 -0.66
CA THR A 7 31.12 -40.22 -1.03
C THR A 7 30.77 -38.91 -0.29
N SER A 8 31.48 -38.55 0.79
CA SER A 8 31.07 -37.45 1.68
C SER A 8 31.15 -36.04 1.06
N ASN A 9 31.97 -35.80 0.03
CA ASN A 9 32.13 -34.47 -0.55
C ASN A 9 31.24 -34.23 -1.78
N PHE A 10 30.65 -35.27 -2.35
CA PHE A 10 29.90 -35.17 -3.60
C PHE A 10 28.43 -34.78 -3.43
N SER A 11 27.88 -34.80 -2.21
CA SER A 11 26.46 -34.49 -1.92
C SER A 11 26.22 -33.12 -1.28
N ARG A 12 27.28 -32.30 -1.16
CA ARG A 12 27.23 -31.00 -0.47
C ARG A 12 27.38 -29.86 -1.47
N ILE A 13 26.43 -28.93 -1.42
CA ILE A 13 26.50 -27.70 -2.21
C ILE A 13 27.04 -26.58 -1.34
N LEU A 14 28.23 -26.09 -1.67
CA LEU A 14 28.76 -24.84 -1.18
C LEU A 14 28.28 -23.70 -2.08
N HIS A 15 27.65 -22.70 -1.50
CA HIS A 15 27.12 -21.58 -2.27
C HIS A 15 28.26 -20.67 -2.77
N PRO A 16 28.45 -20.49 -4.08
CA PRO A 16 29.66 -19.88 -4.65
C PRO A 16 29.84 -18.40 -4.29
N ASN A 17 28.75 -17.67 -4.04
CA ASN A 17 28.77 -16.21 -3.85
C ASN A 17 28.84 -15.74 -2.38
N LYS A 18 29.18 -16.62 -1.43
CA LYS A 18 29.31 -16.25 -0.01
C LYS A 18 30.51 -17.00 0.59
N GLY A 19 31.71 -16.43 0.45
CA GLY A 19 32.93 -16.99 1.03
C GLY A 19 32.73 -17.42 2.49
N TYR A 20 33.16 -18.63 2.82
CA TYR A 20 33.28 -19.29 4.14
C TYR A 20 32.13 -19.19 5.17
N LEU A 21 31.05 -18.44 4.91
CA LEU A 21 30.06 -18.04 5.92
C LEU A 21 28.71 -18.75 5.80
N CYS A 22 28.53 -19.62 4.81
CA CYS A 22 27.32 -20.41 4.64
C CYS A 22 27.57 -21.86 5.01
N LYS A 23 26.77 -22.39 5.96
CA LYS A 23 26.74 -23.84 6.22
C LYS A 23 26.39 -24.57 4.91
N PRO A 24 27.19 -25.56 4.48
CA PRO A 24 26.86 -26.37 3.31
C PRO A 24 25.48 -27.00 3.51
N ILE A 25 24.71 -27.08 2.43
CA ILE A 25 23.44 -27.79 2.43
C ILE A 25 23.73 -29.20 1.95
N ASP A 26 23.42 -30.18 2.81
CA ASP A 26 23.67 -31.59 2.56
C ASP A 26 22.42 -32.24 1.97
N PHE A 27 22.57 -32.90 0.83
CA PHE A 27 21.53 -33.67 0.14
C PHE A 27 21.77 -35.18 0.22
N VAL A 28 22.74 -35.65 1.01
CA VAL A 28 23.13 -37.08 1.09
C VAL A 28 21.95 -38.00 1.41
N GLU A 29 21.00 -37.52 2.20
CA GLU A 29 19.77 -38.22 2.56
C GLU A 29 18.93 -38.65 1.35
N LEU A 30 19.05 -38.00 0.18
CA LEU A 30 18.34 -38.43 -1.03
C LEU A 30 18.84 -39.78 -1.55
N TRP A 31 20.12 -40.10 -1.30
CA TRP A 31 20.77 -41.37 -1.65
C TRP A 31 20.53 -42.44 -0.60
N ILE A 32 20.71 -42.11 0.68
CA ILE A 32 20.77 -43.09 1.78
C ILE A 32 19.47 -43.17 2.60
N GLY A 33 18.53 -42.26 2.35
CA GLY A 33 17.32 -42.11 3.13
C GLY A 33 17.51 -41.26 4.39
N ALA A 34 16.43 -41.10 5.14
CA ALA A 34 16.43 -40.41 6.42
C ALA A 34 15.54 -41.15 7.43
N SER A 35 15.95 -41.16 8.69
CA SER A 35 15.23 -41.86 9.75
C SER A 35 13.89 -41.21 10.10
N GLU A 36 12.99 -42.01 10.68
CA GLU A 36 11.66 -41.54 11.10
C GLU A 36 11.72 -40.39 12.11
N LYS A 37 12.75 -40.38 12.95
CA LYS A 37 12.97 -39.37 13.98
C LYS A 37 14.27 -38.61 13.71
N LEU A 38 14.14 -37.34 13.37
CA LEU A 38 15.28 -36.43 13.32
C LEU A 38 15.71 -36.03 14.75
N THR A 39 16.97 -36.27 15.08
CA THR A 39 17.59 -35.80 16.33
C THR A 39 18.14 -34.38 16.14
N GLY A 40 17.83 -33.46 17.06
CA GLY A 40 18.42 -32.11 17.08
C GLY A 40 17.60 -30.99 16.42
N ALA A 41 18.29 -29.98 15.89
CA ALA A 41 17.67 -28.81 15.28
C ALA A 41 16.87 -29.19 14.02
N GLY A 42 15.62 -28.73 13.93
CA GLY A 42 14.71 -29.06 12.82
C GLY A 42 13.69 -30.17 13.12
N ARG A 43 13.73 -30.79 14.31
CA ARG A 43 12.75 -31.81 14.74
C ARG A 43 11.29 -31.36 14.61
N LYS A 44 10.98 -30.09 14.90
CA LYS A 44 9.62 -29.54 14.81
C LYS A 44 9.09 -29.43 13.37
N SER A 45 9.98 -29.40 12.38
CA SER A 45 9.64 -29.30 10.96
C SER A 45 9.88 -30.61 10.20
N TRP A 46 10.21 -31.69 10.90
CA TRP A 46 10.46 -33.00 10.31
C TRP A 46 9.14 -33.75 10.14
N ASN A 47 8.84 -34.17 8.91
CA ASN A 47 7.56 -34.82 8.56
C ASN A 47 7.72 -36.35 8.39
N GLY A 48 8.61 -36.97 9.14
CA GLY A 48 8.90 -38.42 9.06
C GLY A 48 10.09 -38.76 8.16
N GLY A 49 10.50 -40.02 8.20
CA GLY A 49 11.62 -40.57 7.43
C GLY A 49 11.28 -40.73 5.95
N PHE A 50 12.27 -41.15 5.16
CA PHE A 50 12.03 -41.62 3.80
C PHE A 50 13.16 -42.55 3.32
N GLU A 51 12.87 -43.38 2.33
CA GLU A 51 13.86 -44.29 1.74
C GLU A 51 14.75 -43.57 0.70
N GLY A 52 16.03 -43.92 0.69
CA GLY A 52 17.00 -43.38 -0.26
C GLY A 52 16.81 -44.00 -1.64
N ARG A 53 16.84 -43.17 -2.69
CA ARG A 53 16.70 -43.61 -4.09
C ARG A 53 17.92 -43.14 -4.87
N ARG A 54 18.96 -43.97 -4.91
CA ARG A 54 20.26 -43.64 -5.52
C ARG A 54 20.12 -43.18 -6.96
N ASP A 55 19.41 -43.94 -7.78
CA ASP A 55 19.24 -43.62 -9.21
C ASP A 55 18.50 -42.29 -9.44
N LEU A 56 17.48 -42.02 -8.62
CA LEU A 56 16.74 -40.76 -8.69
C LEU A 56 17.58 -39.59 -8.17
N ALA A 57 18.36 -39.81 -7.11
CA ALA A 57 19.27 -38.80 -6.55
C ALA A 57 20.38 -38.46 -7.56
N ASP A 58 20.99 -39.45 -8.18
CA ASP A 58 21.98 -39.30 -9.25
C ASP A 58 21.39 -38.57 -10.47
N LEU A 59 20.12 -38.82 -10.79
CA LEU A 59 19.40 -38.09 -11.83
C LEU A 59 19.22 -36.61 -11.50
N VAL A 60 18.74 -36.26 -10.30
CA VAL A 60 18.43 -34.85 -9.95
C VAL A 60 19.66 -34.04 -9.56
N TRP A 61 20.76 -34.69 -9.19
CA TRP A 61 21.93 -34.03 -8.65
C TRP A 61 22.60 -33.03 -9.62
N PRO A 62 22.86 -33.36 -10.90
CA PRO A 62 23.42 -32.40 -11.85
C PRO A 62 22.52 -31.16 -12.06
N ALA A 63 21.20 -31.35 -12.03
CA ALA A 63 20.24 -30.23 -12.10
C ALA A 63 20.32 -29.33 -10.87
N LEU A 64 20.40 -29.92 -9.66
CA LEU A 64 20.61 -29.17 -8.42
C LEU A 64 21.93 -28.39 -8.43
N GLN A 65 23.03 -29.00 -8.87
CA GLN A 65 24.33 -28.32 -8.99
C GLN A 65 24.26 -27.13 -9.95
N THR A 66 23.54 -27.28 -11.06
CA THR A 66 23.33 -26.20 -12.03
C THR A 66 22.53 -25.06 -11.42
N LEU A 67 21.37 -25.36 -10.81
CA LEU A 67 20.50 -24.38 -10.16
C LEU A 67 21.20 -23.68 -8.99
N ALA A 68 22.05 -24.39 -8.25
CA ALA A 68 22.81 -23.85 -7.12
C ALA A 68 23.79 -22.73 -7.50
N ARG A 69 24.18 -22.60 -8.77
CA ARG A 69 25.02 -21.50 -9.24
C ARG A 69 24.27 -20.16 -9.15
N ASP A 70 22.97 -20.19 -9.42
CA ASP A 70 22.11 -19.01 -9.45
C ASP A 70 21.26 -18.85 -8.18
N TRP A 71 21.03 -19.95 -7.45
CA TRP A 71 20.14 -19.96 -6.29
C TRP A 71 20.84 -19.53 -5.01
N GLY A 72 20.17 -18.65 -4.26
CA GLY A 72 20.50 -18.33 -2.88
C GLY A 72 20.39 -19.53 -1.94
N GLN A 73 21.13 -19.52 -0.83
CA GLN A 73 21.07 -20.56 0.21
C GLN A 73 19.64 -20.90 0.66
N SER A 74 18.76 -19.89 0.80
CA SER A 74 17.35 -20.11 1.17
C SER A 74 16.59 -20.93 0.12
N SER A 75 16.86 -20.72 -1.16
CA SER A 75 16.23 -21.46 -2.25
C SER A 75 16.69 -22.91 -2.27
N LEU A 76 17.98 -23.16 -1.99
CA LEU A 76 18.52 -24.51 -1.85
C LEU A 76 17.96 -25.25 -0.62
N VAL A 77 17.79 -24.57 0.52
CA VAL A 77 17.10 -25.16 1.69
C VAL A 77 15.66 -25.52 1.35
N GLN A 78 14.96 -24.67 0.58
CA GLN A 78 13.61 -24.98 0.11
C GLN A 78 13.60 -26.14 -0.87
N ALA A 79 14.60 -26.27 -1.75
CA ALA A 79 14.74 -27.39 -2.67
C ALA A 79 14.95 -28.71 -1.92
N ALA A 80 15.83 -28.73 -0.92
CA ALA A 80 16.00 -29.89 -0.05
C ALA A 80 14.68 -30.28 0.63
N ALA A 81 13.97 -29.31 1.22
CA ALA A 81 12.68 -29.57 1.86
C ALA A 81 11.61 -30.09 0.87
N ALA A 82 11.58 -29.56 -0.35
CA ALA A 82 10.66 -29.99 -1.40
C ALA A 82 10.96 -31.40 -1.90
N LEU A 83 12.23 -31.74 -2.12
CA LEU A 83 12.66 -33.08 -2.53
C LEU A 83 12.39 -34.10 -1.43
N ARG A 84 12.66 -33.80 -0.15
CA ARG A 84 12.25 -34.65 0.97
C ARG A 84 10.74 -34.90 0.99
N SER A 85 9.94 -33.88 0.68
CA SER A 85 8.49 -34.03 0.60
C SER A 85 8.07 -34.93 -0.57
N PHE A 86 8.79 -34.88 -1.68
CA PHE A 86 8.55 -35.73 -2.84
C PHE A 86 8.98 -37.17 -2.57
N TRP A 87 10.15 -37.41 -1.98
CA TRP A 87 10.63 -38.76 -1.61
C TRP A 87 9.66 -39.48 -0.68
N ARG A 88 9.12 -38.79 0.34
CA ARG A 88 8.08 -39.36 1.21
C ARG A 88 6.81 -39.76 0.47
N PHE A 89 6.44 -38.97 -0.55
CA PHE A 89 5.32 -39.31 -1.41
C PHE A 89 5.64 -40.56 -2.24
N LEU A 90 6.86 -40.68 -2.77
CA LEU A 90 7.31 -41.88 -3.49
C LEU A 90 7.24 -43.12 -2.60
N ASP A 91 7.77 -43.08 -1.36
CA ASP A 91 7.71 -44.22 -0.44
C ASP A 91 6.26 -44.69 -0.21
N SER A 92 5.38 -43.70 -0.03
CA SER A 92 3.98 -43.95 0.24
C SER A 92 3.22 -44.45 -0.98
N TYR A 93 3.65 -44.03 -2.17
CA TYR A 93 3.09 -44.49 -3.43
C TYR A 93 3.48 -45.94 -3.69
N GLU A 94 4.77 -46.27 -3.57
CA GLU A 94 5.30 -47.62 -3.75
C GLU A 94 4.67 -48.61 -2.76
N ALA A 95 4.47 -48.19 -1.50
CA ALA A 95 3.79 -48.99 -0.49
C ALA A 95 2.32 -49.29 -0.81
N VAL A 96 1.64 -48.45 -1.60
CA VAL A 96 0.22 -48.63 -1.96
C VAL A 96 0.05 -49.40 -3.26
N PHE A 97 0.96 -49.23 -4.22
CA PHE A 97 0.83 -49.78 -5.58
C PHE A 97 1.77 -50.95 -5.90
N GLU A 98 2.55 -51.43 -4.92
CA GLU A 98 3.44 -52.60 -5.04
C GLU A 98 4.37 -52.56 -6.28
N GLY A 99 4.91 -51.39 -6.60
CA GLY A 99 5.80 -51.20 -7.76
C GLY A 99 6.89 -50.19 -7.47
N GLU A 100 8.12 -50.49 -7.89
CA GLU A 100 9.28 -49.60 -7.75
C GLU A 100 9.17 -48.44 -8.75
N ILE A 101 9.35 -47.20 -8.28
CA ILE A 101 9.36 -46.04 -9.16
C ILE A 101 10.71 -45.95 -9.87
N THR A 102 10.72 -46.34 -11.13
CA THR A 102 11.89 -46.16 -12.01
C THR A 102 11.88 -44.79 -12.68
N ARG A 103 13.00 -44.45 -13.32
CA ARG A 103 13.18 -43.20 -14.08
C ARG A 103 12.07 -42.98 -15.13
N ASP A 104 11.59 -44.05 -15.75
CA ASP A 104 10.61 -43.97 -16.85
C ASP A 104 9.20 -43.60 -16.39
N VAL A 105 8.92 -43.77 -15.09
CA VAL A 105 7.63 -43.41 -14.46
C VAL A 105 7.58 -41.92 -14.09
N LEU A 106 8.72 -41.22 -14.11
CA LEU A 106 8.81 -39.79 -13.80
C LEU A 106 8.20 -38.95 -14.92
N GLY A 107 6.91 -38.69 -14.82
CA GLY A 107 6.19 -37.90 -15.80
C GLY A 107 4.87 -37.34 -15.28
N GLY A 108 4.00 -36.99 -16.22
CA GLY A 108 2.78 -36.25 -15.91
C GLY A 108 1.81 -37.00 -15.01
N ALA A 109 1.72 -38.32 -15.18
CA ALA A 109 0.88 -39.19 -14.37
C ALA A 109 1.31 -39.17 -12.90
N LEU A 110 2.59 -39.39 -12.61
CA LEU A 110 3.12 -39.34 -11.25
C LEU A 110 2.99 -37.93 -10.65
N GLY A 111 3.24 -36.89 -11.45
CA GLY A 111 2.99 -35.51 -11.05
C GLY A 111 1.53 -35.24 -10.69
N GLN A 112 0.57 -35.83 -11.40
CA GLN A 112 -0.86 -35.68 -11.12
C GLN A 112 -1.26 -36.45 -9.85
N LEU A 113 -0.70 -37.65 -9.66
CA LEU A 113 -0.88 -38.45 -8.45
C LEU A 113 -0.29 -37.77 -7.23
N TRP A 114 0.79 -37.00 -7.38
CA TRP A 114 1.30 -36.22 -6.25
C TRP A 114 0.38 -35.06 -5.89
N LEU A 115 -0.21 -34.36 -6.86
CA LEU A 115 -1.19 -33.29 -6.59
C LEU A 115 -2.45 -33.84 -5.92
N TYR A 116 -2.88 -35.03 -6.32
CA TYR A 116 -4.10 -35.68 -5.87
C TYR A 116 -3.75 -37.09 -5.35
N PRO A 117 -3.07 -37.18 -4.20
CA PRO A 117 -2.61 -38.46 -3.68
C PRO A 117 -3.81 -39.38 -3.43
N PRO A 118 -3.76 -40.63 -3.93
CA PRO A 118 -4.84 -41.59 -3.69
C PRO A 118 -4.94 -41.93 -2.19
N PRO A 119 -6.10 -42.40 -1.72
CA PRO A 119 -6.28 -42.82 -0.33
C PRO A 119 -5.20 -43.82 0.10
N GLY A 120 -4.59 -43.59 1.27
CA GLY A 120 -3.52 -44.43 1.81
C GLY A 120 -2.10 -43.92 1.56
N VAL A 121 -1.88 -43.03 0.59
CA VAL A 121 -0.56 -42.42 0.34
C VAL A 121 -0.28 -41.33 1.39
N ARG A 122 0.76 -41.52 2.22
CA ARG A 122 1.23 -40.52 3.19
C ARG A 122 1.97 -39.37 2.49
N GLY A 123 2.06 -38.22 3.18
CA GLY A 123 2.73 -37.01 2.67
C GLY A 123 1.79 -35.86 2.28
N GLY A 124 0.50 -36.16 2.06
CA GLY A 124 -0.54 -35.17 1.75
C GLY A 124 -0.32 -34.43 0.43
N THR A 125 -1.28 -33.58 0.05
CA THR A 125 -1.14 -32.72 -1.13
C THR A 125 0.08 -31.80 -0.97
N PRO A 126 1.01 -31.77 -1.94
CA PRO A 126 2.20 -30.95 -1.84
C PRO A 126 1.84 -29.48 -1.83
N ARG A 127 2.65 -28.69 -1.11
CA ARG A 127 2.58 -27.24 -1.25
C ARG A 127 2.86 -26.88 -2.70
N PRO A 128 2.07 -26.00 -3.35
CA PRO A 128 2.29 -25.66 -4.76
C PRO A 128 3.71 -25.20 -5.10
N GLY A 129 4.36 -24.50 -4.15
CA GLY A 129 5.78 -24.12 -4.28
C GLY A 129 6.74 -25.31 -4.30
N TYR A 130 6.53 -26.32 -3.45
CA TYR A 130 7.35 -27.54 -3.45
C TYR A 130 7.14 -28.35 -4.72
N TYR A 131 5.89 -28.48 -5.14
CA TYR A 131 5.53 -29.16 -6.37
C TYR A 131 6.19 -28.52 -7.60
N SER A 132 6.10 -27.20 -7.72
CA SER A 132 6.69 -26.45 -8.84
C SER A 132 8.21 -26.50 -8.84
N LEU A 133 8.82 -26.51 -7.64
CA LEU A 133 10.27 -26.59 -7.49
C LEU A 133 10.82 -27.97 -7.89
N VAL A 134 10.15 -29.04 -7.47
CA VAL A 134 10.48 -30.41 -7.89
C VAL A 134 10.26 -30.59 -9.38
N ALA A 135 9.16 -30.05 -9.93
CA ALA A 135 8.91 -30.04 -11.37
C ALA A 135 10.06 -29.36 -12.14
N GLN A 136 10.55 -28.22 -11.65
CA GLN A 136 11.67 -27.50 -12.26
C GLN A 136 12.97 -28.33 -12.23
N ILE A 137 13.26 -28.98 -11.10
CA ILE A 137 14.44 -29.82 -10.93
C ILE A 137 14.38 -31.04 -11.87
N LEU A 138 13.24 -31.75 -11.88
CA LEU A 138 13.03 -32.91 -12.74
C LEU A 138 13.05 -32.54 -14.23
N LYS A 139 12.44 -31.41 -14.61
CA LYS A 139 12.49 -30.91 -15.99
C LYS A 139 13.92 -30.63 -16.46
N MET A 140 14.76 -30.09 -15.57
CA MET A 140 16.17 -29.85 -15.88
C MET A 140 16.97 -31.15 -15.95
N ALA A 141 16.65 -32.14 -15.11
CA ALA A 141 17.32 -33.44 -15.08
C ALA A 141 16.97 -34.34 -16.28
N LEU A 142 15.69 -34.36 -16.69
CA LEU A 142 15.17 -35.21 -17.76
C LEU A 142 15.19 -34.54 -19.15
N GLY A 143 15.36 -33.23 -19.19
CA GLY A 143 15.32 -32.43 -20.43
C GLY A 143 13.90 -31.95 -20.79
N PRO A 144 13.78 -30.80 -21.48
CA PRO A 144 12.51 -30.11 -21.68
C PRO A 144 11.55 -30.80 -22.66
N THR A 145 12.05 -31.67 -23.55
CA THR A 145 11.25 -32.33 -24.61
C THR A 145 10.54 -33.59 -24.14
N GLN A 146 11.01 -34.22 -23.05
CA GLN A 146 10.48 -35.49 -22.56
C GLN A 146 9.59 -35.35 -21.31
N PHE A 147 9.50 -34.15 -20.74
CA PHE A 147 8.88 -33.96 -19.43
C PHE A 147 7.62 -33.09 -19.48
N HIS A 148 6.46 -33.74 -19.43
CA HIS A 148 5.18 -33.09 -19.15
C HIS A 148 4.85 -33.25 -17.67
N TRP A 149 4.86 -32.15 -16.92
CA TRP A 149 4.44 -32.13 -15.51
C TRP A 149 3.26 -31.18 -15.37
N PRO A 150 2.15 -31.59 -14.73
CA PRO A 150 1.00 -30.73 -14.56
C PRO A 150 1.43 -29.42 -13.91
N ASN A 151 0.74 -28.32 -14.20
CA ASN A 151 0.89 -27.16 -13.35
C ASN A 151 0.18 -27.46 -12.03
N ALA A 152 0.81 -27.17 -10.90
CA ALA A 152 0.06 -27.15 -9.65
C ALA A 152 -1.14 -26.22 -9.86
N PRO A 153 -2.35 -26.56 -9.38
CA PRO A 153 -3.38 -25.55 -9.24
C PRO A 153 -2.69 -24.41 -8.51
N ARG A 154 -2.75 -23.20 -9.08
CA ARG A 154 -2.33 -22.03 -8.31
C ARG A 154 -3.09 -22.19 -7.02
N SER A 155 -2.39 -22.26 -5.88
CA SER A 155 -3.09 -22.02 -4.62
C SER A 155 -3.90 -20.80 -4.93
N ILE A 156 -5.23 -20.86 -4.80
CA ILE A 156 -6.01 -19.65 -4.63
C ILE A 156 -5.21 -18.98 -3.55
N SER A 157 -4.41 -17.97 -3.92
CA SER A 157 -3.58 -17.30 -2.96
C SER A 157 -4.61 -16.95 -1.89
N ASN A 158 -4.27 -17.16 -0.62
CA ASN A 158 -5.02 -16.45 0.40
C ASN A 158 -4.79 -14.98 0.02
N ASP A 159 -5.65 -14.48 -0.87
CA ASP A 159 -5.65 -13.17 -1.47
C ASP A 159 -6.01 -12.37 -0.27
N LYS A 160 -4.94 -11.99 0.42
CA LYS A 160 -5.03 -11.38 1.70
C LYS A 160 -5.68 -10.06 1.39
N ASP A 161 -6.96 -9.93 1.75
CA ASP A 161 -7.72 -8.73 1.46
C ASP A 161 -6.93 -7.56 1.99
N ILE A 162 -6.54 -6.67 1.08
CA ILE A 162 -5.90 -5.42 1.48
C ILE A 162 -6.98 -4.63 2.21
N PRO A 163 -6.69 -4.16 3.43
CA PRO A 163 -7.60 -3.30 4.17
C PRO A 163 -8.07 -2.15 3.28
N ALA A 164 -9.37 -1.87 3.31
CA ALA A 164 -9.93 -0.74 2.57
C ALA A 164 -9.24 0.56 3.02
N GLU A 165 -9.22 1.58 2.15
CA GLU A 165 -8.53 2.84 2.44
C GLU A 165 -8.99 3.47 3.77
N GLU A 166 -10.30 3.41 4.03
CA GLU A 166 -10.91 3.91 5.25
C GLU A 166 -10.44 3.14 6.50
N GLU A 167 -10.33 1.81 6.42
CA GLU A 167 -9.82 0.95 7.49
C GLU A 167 -8.34 1.22 7.75
N ALA A 168 -7.55 1.36 6.67
CA ALA A 168 -6.13 1.69 6.76
C ALA A 168 -5.91 3.09 7.36
N ARG A 169 -6.76 4.06 7.02
CA ARG A 169 -6.76 5.39 7.61
C ARG A 169 -7.11 5.36 9.10
N ALA A 170 -8.12 4.58 9.49
CA ALA A 170 -8.47 4.38 10.90
C ALA A 170 -7.30 3.74 11.69
N ALA A 171 -6.69 2.69 11.14
CA ALA A 171 -5.50 2.04 11.68
C ALA A 171 -4.32 3.01 11.83
N PHE A 172 -4.11 3.87 10.83
CA PHE A 172 -3.07 4.88 10.84
C PHE A 172 -3.31 5.92 11.95
N HIS A 173 -4.54 6.40 12.10
CA HIS A 173 -4.92 7.33 13.16
C HIS A 173 -4.73 6.72 14.55
N LEU A 174 -5.12 5.45 14.73
CA LEU A 174 -4.88 4.71 15.96
C LEU A 174 -3.39 4.70 16.32
N LEU A 175 -2.51 4.35 15.38
CA LEU A 175 -1.05 4.37 15.61
C LEU A 175 -0.53 5.78 15.91
N ALA A 176 -0.99 6.80 15.19
CA ALA A 176 -0.57 8.19 15.41
C ALA A 176 -1.00 8.72 16.78
N GLU A 177 -2.19 8.36 17.26
CA GLU A 177 -2.66 8.70 18.61
C GLU A 177 -1.86 8.00 19.69
N GLN A 178 -1.57 6.71 19.53
CA GLN A 178 -0.73 5.96 20.47
C GLN A 178 0.69 6.53 20.50
N ALA A 179 1.28 6.89 19.36
CA ALA A 179 2.58 7.57 19.30
C ALA A 179 2.58 8.90 20.07
N LYS A 180 1.53 9.72 19.92
CA LYS A 180 1.37 10.95 20.71
C LYS A 180 1.28 10.67 22.22
N LYS A 181 0.58 9.61 22.63
CA LYS A 181 0.52 9.18 24.04
C LYS A 181 1.90 8.79 24.57
N ILE A 182 2.69 8.08 23.77
CA ILE A 182 4.08 7.69 24.11
C ILE A 182 4.93 8.95 24.33
N PHE A 183 4.93 9.89 23.38
CA PHE A 183 5.73 11.12 23.52
C PHE A 183 5.27 11.99 24.69
N ARG A 184 3.96 12.08 24.95
CA ARG A 184 3.43 12.78 26.13
C ARG A 184 3.85 12.10 27.43
N ARG A 185 3.86 10.75 27.47
CA ARG A 185 4.32 10.00 28.64
C ARG A 185 5.79 10.30 28.95
N TRP A 186 6.66 10.30 27.94
CA TRP A 186 8.07 10.65 28.12
C TRP A 186 8.25 12.09 28.62
N LYS A 187 7.57 13.05 27.99
CA LYS A 187 7.62 14.45 28.40
C LYS A 187 7.14 14.64 29.84
N ARG A 188 5.98 14.05 30.19
CA ARG A 188 5.44 14.07 31.56
C ARG A 188 6.44 13.47 32.55
N ALA A 189 7.06 12.35 32.22
CA ALA A 189 8.05 11.71 33.09
C ALA A 189 9.31 12.57 33.29
N ASP A 190 9.66 13.44 32.34
CA ASP A 190 10.76 14.40 32.49
C ASP A 190 10.35 15.58 33.39
N GLU A 191 9.16 16.13 33.19
CA GLU A 191 8.58 17.19 34.04
C GLU A 191 8.45 16.73 35.50
N LEU A 192 7.92 15.52 35.73
CA LEU A 192 7.79 14.92 37.05
C LEU A 192 9.15 14.75 37.75
N ALA A 193 10.19 14.41 37.00
CA ALA A 193 11.53 14.23 37.55
C ALA A 193 12.17 15.54 38.02
N GLN A 194 11.83 16.65 37.36
CA GLN A 194 12.31 17.99 37.75
C GLN A 194 11.62 18.49 39.03
N GLN A 195 10.37 18.06 39.26
CA GLN A 195 9.58 18.46 40.42
C GLN A 195 9.80 17.56 41.64
N GLY A 196 10.23 16.31 41.42
CA GLY A 196 10.38 15.32 42.47
C GLY A 196 11.60 15.50 43.36
N ARG A 197 11.50 15.03 44.60
CA ARG A 197 12.63 14.96 45.53
C ARG A 197 13.47 13.73 45.23
N ASN A 198 14.78 13.87 45.29
CA ASN A 198 15.68 12.72 45.27
C ASN A 198 15.66 12.03 46.63
N LEU A 199 15.02 10.85 46.71
CA LEU A 199 14.90 10.09 47.94
C LEU A 199 16.23 9.51 48.43
N LEU A 200 17.27 9.46 47.59
CA LEU A 200 18.63 9.06 48.00
C LEU A 200 19.29 10.08 48.93
N ASP A 201 18.90 11.35 48.84
CA ASP A 201 19.51 12.44 49.62
C ASP A 201 18.86 12.59 51.00
N ILE A 202 17.79 11.84 51.26
CA ILE A 202 17.04 11.95 52.50
C ILE A 202 17.79 11.20 53.61
N PRO A 203 18.14 11.88 54.72
CA PRO A 203 18.94 11.27 55.78
C PRO A 203 18.33 9.97 56.31
N ARG A 204 19.18 8.94 56.49
CA ARG A 204 18.76 7.62 57.02
C ARG A 204 18.06 7.69 58.37
N LYS A 205 18.31 8.72 59.20
CA LYS A 205 17.59 8.90 60.48
C LYS A 205 16.08 9.11 60.29
N GLN A 206 15.65 9.59 59.12
CA GLN A 206 14.24 9.74 58.73
C GLN A 206 13.69 8.53 57.96
N GLN A 207 14.53 7.54 57.69
CA GLN A 207 14.17 6.26 57.10
C GLN A 207 14.11 5.26 58.27
N GLY A 208 12.92 4.87 58.73
CA GLY A 208 12.77 4.00 59.90
C GLY A 208 13.69 2.76 59.86
N LYS A 209 14.09 2.24 61.03
CA LYS A 209 15.11 1.16 61.19
C LYS A 209 14.87 -0.10 60.34
N ASP A 210 13.65 -0.36 59.89
CA ASP A 210 13.28 -1.51 59.05
C ASP A 210 13.19 -1.19 57.55
N GLY A 211 13.65 -0.01 57.11
CA GLY A 211 13.29 0.56 55.81
C GLY A 211 11.79 0.88 55.69
N ARG A 212 11.06 0.78 56.80
CA ARG A 212 9.63 1.07 56.91
C ARG A 212 9.47 2.54 57.28
N MET A 213 9.07 3.29 56.26
CA MET A 213 8.60 4.67 56.26
C MET A 213 9.68 5.75 56.25
N LEU A 214 9.73 6.43 55.11
CA LEU A 214 9.87 7.88 55.06
C LEU A 214 8.66 8.49 55.79
N HIS A 215 8.86 9.48 56.64
CA HIS A 215 7.78 10.15 57.40
C HIS A 215 6.82 10.98 56.54
N PHE A 216 6.92 10.90 55.22
CA PHE A 216 6.13 11.66 54.27
C PHE A 216 5.66 10.77 53.13
N TYR A 217 4.63 11.25 52.43
CA TYR A 217 4.08 10.58 51.27
C TYR A 217 5.03 10.69 50.07
N VAL A 218 5.41 9.54 49.50
CA VAL A 218 6.20 9.47 48.27
C VAL A 218 5.28 9.70 47.07
N THR A 219 5.62 10.66 46.23
CA THR A 219 4.87 11.01 45.03
C THR A 219 5.44 10.33 43.78
N GLU A 220 4.67 10.28 42.69
CA GLU A 220 5.15 9.85 41.37
C GLU A 220 6.35 10.69 40.90
N SER A 221 6.36 12.00 41.18
CA SER A 221 7.49 12.90 40.92
C SER A 221 8.75 12.43 41.64
N ASP A 222 8.66 12.11 42.93
CA ASP A 222 9.79 11.61 43.72
C ASP A 222 10.37 10.31 43.14
N ILE A 223 9.51 9.40 42.65
CA ILE A 223 9.96 8.15 41.99
C ILE A 223 10.80 8.45 40.75
N HIS A 224 10.31 9.34 39.87
CA HIS A 224 11.01 9.68 38.64
C HIS A 224 12.32 10.44 38.88
N ALA A 225 12.36 11.33 39.88
CA ALA A 225 13.57 12.04 40.29
C ALA A 225 14.60 11.06 40.88
N THR A 226 14.15 10.22 41.82
CA THR A 226 14.99 9.22 42.49
C THR A 226 15.54 8.19 41.50
N TYR A 227 14.74 7.72 40.55
CA TYR A 227 15.20 6.75 39.56
C TYR A 227 16.35 7.30 38.70
N ARG A 228 16.27 8.57 38.29
CA ARG A 228 17.36 9.24 37.55
C ARG A 228 18.60 9.46 38.43
N ALA A 229 18.41 9.81 39.70
CA ALA A 229 19.52 9.94 40.65
C ALA A 229 20.23 8.59 40.89
N ILE A 230 19.47 7.48 40.94
CA ILE A 230 20.02 6.12 40.99
C ILE A 230 20.89 5.83 39.75
N ILE A 231 20.37 6.12 38.55
CA ILE A 231 21.11 5.93 37.30
C ILE A 231 22.41 6.73 37.32
N GLN A 232 22.36 8.00 37.73
CA GLN A 232 23.55 8.87 37.83
C GLN A 232 24.57 8.31 38.83
N ARG A 233 24.12 7.81 39.98
CA ARG A 233 24.99 7.28 41.04
C ARG A 233 25.63 5.94 40.67
N LEU A 234 24.94 5.09 39.93
CA LEU A 234 25.44 3.77 39.52
C LEU A 234 26.19 3.79 38.19
N GLY A 235 25.94 4.79 37.35
CA GLY A 235 26.40 4.77 35.95
C GLY A 235 25.72 3.68 35.10
N ASP A 236 24.64 3.07 35.59
CA ASP A 236 23.87 2.04 34.89
C ASP A 236 22.49 2.64 34.54
N PRO A 237 22.11 2.77 33.26
CA PRO A 237 20.80 3.29 32.86
C PRO A 237 19.66 2.30 33.12
N LEU A 238 19.94 1.01 33.33
CA LEU A 238 18.96 -0.01 33.67
C LEU A 238 19.39 -0.76 34.94
N PRO A 239 19.46 -0.06 36.09
CA PRO A 239 19.88 -0.66 37.34
C PRO A 239 18.92 -1.79 37.72
N ARG A 240 19.48 -2.92 38.15
CA ARG A 240 18.72 -4.05 38.66
C ARG A 240 18.05 -3.68 39.97
N SER A 241 16.92 -4.32 40.27
CA SER A 241 16.19 -4.11 41.52
C SER A 241 17.05 -4.36 42.77
N THR A 242 18.00 -5.30 42.70
CA THR A 242 19.00 -5.53 43.76
C THR A 242 19.95 -4.35 43.96
N GLN A 243 20.43 -3.72 42.88
CA GLN A 243 21.28 -2.53 42.95
C GLN A 243 20.51 -1.34 43.51
N ILE A 244 19.23 -1.19 43.13
CA ILE A 244 18.33 -0.18 43.69
C ILE A 244 18.19 -0.37 45.21
N CYS A 245 17.87 -1.59 45.66
CA CYS A 245 17.74 -1.89 47.10
C CYS A 245 19.03 -1.66 47.88
N ALA A 246 20.18 -2.02 47.31
CA ALA A 246 21.49 -1.83 47.91
C ALA A 246 21.79 -0.35 48.21
N LEU A 247 21.42 0.57 47.30
CA LEU A 247 21.58 2.02 47.52
C LEU A 247 20.79 2.54 48.73
N PHE A 248 19.63 1.93 49.02
CA PHE A 248 18.82 2.25 50.19
C PHE A 248 19.26 1.50 51.46
N GLY A 249 20.37 0.74 51.41
CA GLY A 249 20.82 -0.07 52.54
C GLY A 249 19.87 -1.21 52.90
N LEU A 250 19.00 -1.60 51.97
CA LEU A 250 18.12 -2.75 52.14
C LEU A 250 18.93 -4.00 51.79
N VAL A 251 18.95 -4.98 52.71
CA VAL A 251 19.49 -6.33 52.46
C VAL A 251 18.94 -6.84 51.13
N GLU A 252 19.73 -7.59 50.34
CA GLU A 252 19.41 -8.10 49.00
C GLU A 252 18.06 -8.84 48.91
N LYS A 253 16.97 -8.09 48.97
CA LYS A 253 15.62 -8.56 48.79
C LYS A 253 15.33 -8.50 47.30
N LYS A 254 14.68 -9.54 46.79
CA LYS A 254 14.10 -9.52 45.45
C LYS A 254 13.02 -8.44 45.42
N GLY A 255 13.23 -7.37 44.64
CA GLY A 255 12.24 -6.32 44.43
C GLY A 255 12.79 -4.91 44.61
N VAL A 256 11.88 -3.93 44.59
CA VAL A 256 12.17 -2.51 44.86
C VAL A 256 11.84 -2.16 46.31
N PRO A 257 12.33 -1.03 46.84
CA PRO A 257 11.98 -0.58 48.18
C PRO A 257 10.45 -0.59 48.43
N PRO A 258 9.96 -1.00 49.62
CA PRO A 258 8.52 -1.17 49.87
C PRO A 258 7.67 0.09 49.64
N TRP A 259 8.25 1.28 49.79
CA TRP A 259 7.57 2.56 49.55
C TRP A 259 7.34 2.83 48.06
N TRP A 260 8.04 2.16 47.14
CA TRP A 260 7.89 2.34 45.70
C TRP A 260 6.48 1.99 45.24
N HIS A 261 6.00 0.80 45.63
CA HIS A 261 4.69 0.29 45.25
C HIS A 261 3.51 1.06 45.86
N ARG A 262 3.74 1.81 46.95
CA ARG A 262 2.68 2.61 47.58
C ARG A 262 2.20 3.77 46.71
N THR A 263 3.00 4.16 45.71
CA THR A 263 2.61 5.16 44.71
C THR A 263 1.65 4.61 43.65
N GLY A 264 1.43 3.29 43.61
CA GLY A 264 0.74 2.61 42.52
C GLY A 264 1.61 2.37 41.29
N LEU A 265 2.86 2.82 41.29
CA LEU A 265 3.80 2.63 40.18
C LEU A 265 4.68 1.39 40.40
N ASN A 266 4.95 0.70 39.30
CA ASN A 266 5.97 -0.32 39.22
C ASN A 266 7.32 0.31 38.81
N LEU A 267 8.41 -0.44 38.98
CA LEU A 267 9.72 -0.03 38.46
C LEU A 267 9.67 0.21 36.95
N ASP A 268 8.91 -0.62 36.25
CA ASP A 268 8.73 -0.55 34.80
C ASP A 268 8.08 0.78 34.38
N ASP A 269 7.23 1.39 35.20
CA ASP A 269 6.61 2.69 34.88
C ASP A 269 7.65 3.83 34.92
N ALA A 270 8.55 3.81 35.90
CA ALA A 270 9.67 4.75 35.96
C ALA A 270 10.62 4.56 34.77
N GLN A 271 10.91 3.29 34.42
CA GLN A 271 11.72 2.91 33.28
C GLN A 271 11.10 3.35 31.95
N TYR A 272 9.82 3.04 31.71
CA TYR A 272 9.12 3.37 30.47
C TYR A 272 8.75 4.86 30.36
N GLY A 273 8.75 5.58 31.48
CA GLY A 273 8.79 7.03 31.48
C GLY A 273 10.09 7.56 30.89
N LEU A 274 11.23 6.93 31.20
CA LEU A 274 12.56 7.37 30.77
C LEU A 274 13.02 6.76 29.43
N TYR A 275 12.63 5.54 29.08
CA TYR A 275 13.05 4.82 27.90
C TYR A 275 11.84 4.25 27.15
N PRO A 276 11.97 3.89 25.86
CA PRO A 276 10.94 3.13 25.18
C PRO A 276 10.77 1.75 25.82
N SER A 277 9.53 1.29 25.92
CA SER A 277 9.16 -0.12 26.12
C SER A 277 9.13 -0.85 24.76
N PRO A 278 9.14 -2.19 24.75
CA PRO A 278 8.97 -2.96 23.50
C PRO A 278 7.66 -2.61 22.78
N SER A 279 6.58 -2.39 23.53
CA SER A 279 5.28 -1.96 23.01
C SER A 279 5.35 -0.59 22.31
N ASP A 280 6.14 0.35 22.84
CA ASP A 280 6.31 1.66 22.21
C ASP A 280 7.02 1.53 20.87
N LEU A 281 8.07 0.70 20.81
CA LEU A 281 8.77 0.45 19.55
C LEU A 281 7.89 -0.28 18.53
N TYR A 282 7.03 -1.22 18.94
CA TYR A 282 6.04 -1.84 18.04
C TYR A 282 5.10 -0.80 17.43
N CYS A 283 4.61 0.15 18.23
CA CYS A 283 3.78 1.26 17.76
C CYS A 283 4.54 2.17 16.78
N LEU A 284 5.71 2.66 17.20
CA LEU A 284 6.48 3.65 16.47
C LEU A 284 7.04 3.10 15.15
N SER A 285 7.50 1.84 15.14
CA SER A 285 7.98 1.19 13.92
C SER A 285 6.86 0.93 12.92
N GLN A 286 5.66 0.54 13.36
CA GLN A 286 4.50 0.40 12.46
C GLN A 286 4.02 1.74 11.91
N LEU A 287 4.02 2.79 12.74
CA LEU A 287 3.71 4.13 12.25
C LEU A 287 4.75 4.61 11.22
N PHE A 288 6.03 4.31 11.45
CA PHE A 288 7.09 4.57 10.48
C PHE A 288 6.82 3.82 9.15
N MET A 289 6.46 2.54 9.20
CA MET A 289 6.11 1.74 8.01
C MET A 289 4.91 2.35 7.28
N ALA A 290 3.84 2.72 8.00
CA ALA A 290 2.64 3.33 7.42
C ALA A 290 2.95 4.64 6.67
N ARG A 291 3.89 5.44 7.17
CA ARG A 291 4.31 6.71 6.56
C ARG A 291 5.23 6.56 5.35
N THR A 292 5.97 5.45 5.25
CA THR A 292 7.08 5.29 4.29
C THR A 292 6.86 4.17 3.29
N GLY A 293 5.89 3.28 3.53
CA GLY A 293 5.72 2.04 2.75
C GLY A 293 6.88 1.06 2.86
N TRP A 294 7.80 1.27 3.81
CA TRP A 294 8.91 0.34 4.03
C TRP A 294 8.41 -0.95 4.64
N ASN A 295 9.05 -2.07 4.28
CA ASN A 295 8.76 -3.33 4.95
C ASN A 295 9.50 -3.39 6.30
N PRO A 296 9.08 -4.29 7.22
CA PRO A 296 9.72 -4.41 8.54
C PRO A 296 11.23 -4.61 8.44
N SER A 297 11.72 -5.39 7.47
CA SER A 297 13.16 -5.61 7.32
C SER A 297 13.93 -4.33 7.02
N THR A 298 13.42 -3.43 6.17
CA THR A 298 14.13 -2.17 5.86
C THR A 298 14.07 -1.22 7.07
N VAL A 299 12.92 -1.12 7.75
CA VAL A 299 12.77 -0.29 8.96
C VAL A 299 13.75 -0.72 10.05
N TYR A 300 13.78 -2.01 10.38
CA TYR A 300 14.68 -2.52 11.42
C TYR A 300 16.15 -2.56 11.01
N SER A 301 16.51 -2.20 9.77
CA SER A 301 17.90 -2.15 9.31
C SER A 301 18.47 -0.73 9.22
N ILE A 302 17.73 0.27 9.70
CA ILE A 302 18.27 1.63 9.81
C ILE A 302 19.51 1.59 10.69
N ASP A 303 20.61 2.09 10.14
CA ASP A 303 21.91 2.18 10.80
C ASP A 303 22.17 3.64 11.18
N ILE A 304 22.03 3.96 12.46
CA ILE A 304 22.22 5.32 12.99
C ILE A 304 23.69 5.66 13.25
N SER A 305 24.63 4.72 13.09
CA SER A 305 26.06 5.01 13.24
C SER A 305 26.62 5.82 12.07
N ASN A 306 25.97 5.71 10.91
CA ASN A 306 26.28 6.53 9.74
C ASN A 306 25.39 7.79 9.75
N PRO A 307 25.92 9.01 9.91
CA PRO A 307 25.12 10.23 9.92
C PRO A 307 24.32 10.45 8.61
N LEU A 308 24.68 9.77 7.52
CA LEU A 308 23.94 9.78 6.26
C LEU A 308 22.60 9.02 6.31
N TRP A 309 22.27 8.36 7.42
CA TRP A 309 20.96 7.72 7.61
C TRP A 309 19.80 8.70 7.43
N ALA A 310 20.01 9.99 7.70
CA ALA A 310 19.09 11.07 7.37
C ALA A 310 19.82 12.35 6.93
N ARG A 311 19.36 12.97 5.84
CA ARG A 311 19.90 14.23 5.32
C ARG A 311 18.81 15.13 4.74
N ILE A 312 19.05 16.44 4.73
CA ILE A 312 18.13 17.41 4.11
C ILE A 312 18.12 17.18 2.59
N HIS A 313 16.94 17.20 1.99
CA HIS A 313 16.72 17.06 0.55
C HIS A 313 16.69 18.43 -0.13
N GLY A 314 17.66 18.68 -1.01
CA GLY A 314 17.76 19.94 -1.74
C GLY A 314 18.50 21.00 -0.92
N ARG A 315 17.89 22.19 -0.79
CA ARG A 315 18.53 23.32 -0.11
C ARG A 315 18.54 23.14 1.42
N PRO A 316 19.54 23.69 2.15
CA PRO A 316 19.65 23.55 3.61
C PRO A 316 18.47 24.12 4.42
N ASP A 317 17.69 25.03 3.86
CA ASP A 317 16.50 25.65 4.47
C ASP A 317 15.21 24.82 4.29
N ASN A 318 15.28 23.72 3.53
CA ASN A 318 14.13 22.86 3.28
C ASN A 318 13.77 21.99 4.49
N ASP A 319 12.48 21.76 4.73
CA ASP A 319 11.98 20.82 5.75
C ASP A 319 11.82 19.39 5.22
N ILE A 320 12.25 19.11 3.99
CA ILE A 320 12.19 17.76 3.41
C ILE A 320 13.50 17.03 3.72
N TRP A 321 13.38 15.84 4.28
CA TRP A 321 14.49 14.96 4.63
C TRP A 321 14.43 13.67 3.81
N VAL A 322 15.60 13.17 3.40
CA VAL A 322 15.81 11.84 2.87
C VAL A 322 16.27 10.95 4.03
N ILE A 323 15.56 9.86 4.29
CA ILE A 323 15.99 8.79 5.19
C ILE A 323 16.45 7.60 4.36
N GLU A 324 17.60 7.03 4.68
CA GLU A 324 18.22 5.92 3.96
C GLU A 324 18.37 4.69 4.86
N SER A 325 18.15 3.50 4.31
CA SER A 325 18.34 2.23 5.02
C SER A 325 18.79 1.12 4.07
N TRP A 326 19.67 0.24 4.54
CA TRP A 326 20.16 -0.88 3.76
C TRP A 326 19.13 -2.01 3.71
N LYS A 327 18.71 -2.39 2.51
CA LYS A 327 17.78 -3.51 2.28
C LYS A 327 18.57 -4.75 1.84
N GLU A 328 18.81 -5.62 2.81
CA GLU A 328 19.59 -6.86 2.62
C GLU A 328 19.12 -7.72 1.45
N ARG A 329 17.80 -7.92 1.31
CA ARG A 329 17.23 -8.80 0.25
C ARG A 329 17.53 -8.32 -1.18
N SER A 330 17.68 -7.01 -1.38
CA SER A 330 18.02 -6.44 -2.69
C SER A 330 19.48 -6.00 -2.77
N LYS A 331 20.25 -6.17 -1.69
CA LYS A 331 21.62 -5.67 -1.55
C LYS A 331 21.74 -4.21 -2.02
N GLY A 332 20.86 -3.35 -1.53
CA GLY A 332 20.82 -1.96 -1.97
C GLY A 332 20.17 -1.03 -0.96
N TRP A 333 20.49 0.25 -1.08
CA TRP A 333 19.90 1.31 -0.27
C TRP A 333 18.45 1.59 -0.70
N GLN A 334 17.59 1.78 0.30
CA GLN A 334 16.24 2.31 0.10
C GLN A 334 16.16 3.68 0.74
N THR A 335 15.50 4.59 0.03
CA THR A 335 15.30 5.97 0.46
C THR A 335 13.82 6.27 0.63
N THR A 336 13.48 7.15 1.56
CA THR A 336 12.14 7.73 1.69
C THR A 336 12.26 9.21 1.98
N LEU A 337 11.30 9.99 1.48
CA LEU A 337 11.18 11.41 1.80
C LEU A 337 10.21 11.61 2.95
N CYS A 338 10.49 12.55 3.84
CA CYS A 338 9.56 12.98 4.88
C CYS A 338 9.76 14.44 5.28
N ARG A 339 8.79 15.03 5.97
CA ARG A 339 8.93 16.37 6.57
C ARG A 339 9.53 16.29 7.97
N GLY A 340 10.47 17.17 8.30
CA GLY A 340 11.17 17.20 9.58
C GLY A 340 10.30 17.73 10.73
N ARG A 341 9.40 18.68 10.48
CA ARG A 341 8.56 19.33 11.52
C ARG A 341 7.42 18.46 12.08
N VAL A 342 7.13 17.31 11.47
CA VAL A 342 6.00 16.47 11.90
C VAL A 342 6.42 15.61 13.09
N GLN A 343 5.86 15.87 14.27
CA GLN A 343 6.20 15.14 15.51
C GLN A 343 5.99 13.62 15.39
N THR A 344 5.00 13.16 14.64
CA THR A 344 4.80 11.71 14.36
C THR A 344 5.34 11.29 13.00
N GLY A 345 6.27 12.09 12.45
CA GLY A 345 6.95 11.84 11.19
C GLY A 345 8.10 10.84 11.34
N PRO A 346 8.48 10.13 10.26
CA PRO A 346 9.57 9.17 10.27
C PRO A 346 10.88 9.67 10.89
N LEU A 347 11.32 10.89 10.51
CA LEU A 347 12.55 11.49 11.03
C LEU A 347 12.48 11.72 12.54
N HIS A 348 11.42 12.39 13.01
CA HIS A 348 11.25 12.71 14.43
C HIS A 348 11.13 11.44 15.28
N ILE A 349 10.46 10.41 14.79
CA ILE A 349 10.38 9.11 15.49
C ILE A 349 11.79 8.55 15.72
N VAL A 350 12.61 8.48 14.66
CA VAL A 350 13.97 7.93 14.78
C VAL A 350 14.85 8.81 15.65
N GLN A 351 14.82 10.14 15.49
CA GLN A 351 15.57 11.07 16.33
C GLN A 351 15.17 10.96 17.81
N ALA A 352 13.88 10.96 18.12
CA ALA A 352 13.40 10.81 19.49
C ALA A 352 13.88 9.49 20.10
N LEU A 353 13.89 8.40 19.33
CA LEU A 353 14.46 7.13 19.78
C LEU A 353 15.98 7.22 19.97
N ILE A 354 16.72 7.86 19.06
CA ILE A 354 18.18 8.08 19.20
C ILE A 354 18.49 8.85 20.48
N ASP A 355 17.79 9.94 20.74
CA ASP A 355 18.06 10.78 21.91
C ASP A 355 17.72 10.02 23.19
N ARG A 356 16.53 9.40 23.23
CA ARG A 356 16.02 8.72 24.42
C ARG A 356 16.82 7.47 24.77
N THR A 357 17.31 6.74 23.78
CA THR A 357 18.02 5.45 23.98
C THR A 357 19.54 5.58 23.97
N LYS A 358 20.09 6.80 23.91
CA LYS A 358 21.55 7.03 23.99
C LYS A 358 22.18 6.32 25.21
N PRO A 359 21.64 6.45 26.44
CA PRO A 359 22.24 5.75 27.58
C PRO A 359 22.23 4.22 27.42
N LEU A 360 21.17 3.66 26.82
CA LEU A 360 21.08 2.22 26.59
C LEU A 360 22.14 1.74 25.58
N ARG A 361 22.43 2.54 24.54
CA ARG A 361 23.54 2.25 23.61
C ARG A 361 24.88 2.31 24.30
N ASP A 362 25.10 3.32 25.14
CA ASP A 362 26.34 3.47 25.90
C ASP A 362 26.55 2.25 26.85
N LEU A 363 25.48 1.76 27.49
CA LEU A 363 25.51 0.53 28.31
C LEU A 363 25.87 -0.72 27.47
N LEU A 364 25.33 -0.83 26.26
CA LEU A 364 25.64 -1.96 25.37
C LEU A 364 27.04 -1.85 24.76
N ALA A 365 27.60 -0.64 24.67
CA ALA A 365 28.98 -0.42 24.28
C ALA A 365 29.96 -0.98 25.32
N THR A 366 29.63 -0.87 26.61
CA THR A 366 30.46 -1.33 27.73
C THR A 366 30.19 -2.77 28.17
N GLY A 367 28.99 -3.32 27.90
CA GLY A 367 28.63 -4.67 28.35
C GLY A 367 27.58 -5.38 27.50
N ALA A 368 28.02 -6.12 26.47
CA ALA A 368 27.14 -6.87 25.55
C ALA A 368 26.23 -7.91 26.24
N HIS A 369 26.61 -8.40 27.43
CA HIS A 369 25.84 -9.38 28.22
C HIS A 369 24.50 -8.85 28.76
N ARG A 370 24.26 -7.53 28.70
CA ARG A 370 22.99 -6.90 29.10
C ARG A 370 21.92 -6.97 28.02
N LEU A 371 22.25 -7.46 26.83
CA LEU A 371 21.27 -7.64 25.76
C LEU A 371 20.41 -8.90 26.03
N SER A 372 19.08 -8.75 26.09
CA SER A 372 18.20 -9.91 26.07
C SER A 372 18.05 -10.40 24.64
N THR A 373 18.60 -11.57 24.35
CA THR A 373 18.18 -12.34 23.19
C THR A 373 17.14 -13.34 23.65
N ASP A 374 15.86 -13.10 23.35
CA ASP A 374 14.80 -14.08 23.60
C ASP A 374 14.91 -15.31 22.66
N ALA A 375 15.98 -15.39 21.86
CA ALA A 375 16.22 -16.45 20.90
C ALA A 375 17.35 -17.38 21.35
N SER A 376 17.00 -18.66 21.51
CA SER A 376 17.82 -19.86 21.58
C SER A 376 18.64 -20.14 20.31
N VAL A 377 19.07 -19.10 19.61
CA VAL A 377 19.77 -19.18 18.33
C VAL A 377 21.19 -18.72 18.57
N ASP A 378 22.16 -19.57 18.28
CA ASP A 378 23.61 -19.29 18.16
C ASP A 378 23.88 -18.24 17.06
N VAL A 379 23.31 -17.04 17.22
CA VAL A 379 23.71 -15.89 16.44
C VAL A 379 24.94 -15.33 17.13
N ASP A 380 26.04 -15.35 16.39
CA ASP A 380 27.33 -14.76 16.73
C ASP A 380 27.14 -13.45 17.54
N ALA A 381 27.40 -13.52 18.84
CA ALA A 381 27.14 -12.44 19.80
C ALA A 381 27.85 -11.14 19.37
N ALA A 382 28.97 -11.25 18.65
CA ALA A 382 29.69 -10.13 18.07
C ALA A 382 28.82 -9.36 17.06
N ARG A 383 28.14 -10.05 16.14
CA ARG A 383 27.27 -9.43 15.14
C ARG A 383 26.05 -8.77 15.75
N LEU A 384 25.46 -9.42 16.75
CA LEU A 384 24.33 -8.87 17.45
C LEU A 384 24.74 -7.61 18.24
N SER A 385 25.90 -7.63 18.89
CA SER A 385 26.42 -6.46 19.60
C SER A 385 26.68 -5.27 18.66
N SER A 386 27.20 -5.52 17.45
CA SER A 386 27.40 -4.49 16.42
C SER A 386 26.07 -3.90 15.98
N PHE A 387 25.10 -4.74 15.59
CA PHE A 387 23.80 -4.30 15.10
C PHE A 387 23.01 -3.51 16.13
N VAL A 388 23.06 -3.90 17.40
CA VAL A 388 22.28 -3.23 18.45
C VAL A 388 22.85 -1.85 18.77
N LYS A 389 24.17 -1.66 18.66
CA LYS A 389 24.78 -0.31 18.80
C LYS A 389 24.32 0.64 17.70
N THR A 390 24.04 0.11 16.51
CA THR A 390 23.65 0.89 15.33
C THR A 390 22.14 0.99 15.11
N SER A 391 21.33 0.34 15.95
CA SER A 391 19.87 0.33 15.79
C SER A 391 19.21 1.47 16.58
N PRO A 392 18.23 2.19 15.99
CA PRO A 392 17.38 3.10 16.75
C PRO A 392 16.31 2.35 17.55
N TRP A 393 16.08 1.06 17.29
CA TRP A 393 14.95 0.29 17.83
C TRP A 393 15.32 -0.43 19.14
N LEU A 394 15.69 0.35 20.16
CA LEU A 394 16.08 -0.14 21.48
C LEU A 394 15.05 0.21 22.54
N ALA A 395 14.82 -0.71 23.47
CA ALA A 395 13.87 -0.56 24.57
C ALA A 395 14.44 -1.11 25.88
N ALA A 396 13.92 -0.59 27.00
CA ALA A 396 14.09 -1.24 28.29
C ALA A 396 13.27 -2.56 28.30
N GLY A 397 13.89 -3.67 28.71
CA GLY A 397 13.23 -4.98 28.74
C GLY A 397 12.30 -5.18 29.94
N ASN A 398 11.19 -5.89 29.73
CA ASN A 398 10.11 -6.10 30.71
C ASN A 398 10.40 -7.18 31.77
N ASN A 399 11.64 -7.65 31.91
CA ASN A 399 11.94 -8.70 32.87
C ASN A 399 12.38 -8.04 34.18
N ARG A 400 11.45 -8.02 35.16
CA ARG A 400 11.44 -7.34 36.48
C ARG A 400 12.76 -7.40 37.30
N PHE A 401 13.72 -8.22 36.87
CA PHE A 401 14.99 -8.47 37.56
C PHE A 401 16.24 -8.28 36.69
N SER A 402 16.10 -8.14 35.37
CA SER A 402 17.23 -8.41 34.47
C SER A 402 18.07 -7.19 34.08
N GLY A 403 17.52 -5.96 34.18
CA GLY A 403 18.23 -4.74 33.74
C GLY A 403 18.75 -4.87 32.31
N ARG A 404 17.92 -5.47 31.43
CA ARG A 404 18.30 -5.82 30.06
C ARG A 404 17.76 -4.82 29.05
N VAL A 405 18.54 -4.62 28.00
CA VAL A 405 18.10 -3.92 26.79
C VAL A 405 17.48 -4.94 25.84
N VAL A 406 16.35 -4.58 25.24
CA VAL A 406 15.70 -5.34 24.17
C VAL A 406 15.87 -4.56 22.88
N SER A 407 16.21 -5.25 21.79
CA SER A 407 16.20 -4.68 20.45
C SER A 407 15.15 -5.40 19.63
N ILE A 408 14.27 -4.66 18.99
CA ILE A 408 13.39 -5.26 17.99
C ILE A 408 14.19 -5.45 16.72
N ASN A 409 14.24 -6.70 16.27
CA ASN A 409 14.95 -7.09 15.07
C ASN A 409 14.01 -7.82 14.09
N ARG A 410 14.60 -8.29 12.99
CA ARG A 410 13.87 -8.96 11.89
C ARG A 410 13.16 -10.25 12.31
N SER A 411 13.52 -10.89 13.44
CA SER A 411 12.93 -12.17 13.87
C SER A 411 11.69 -12.04 14.74
N GLN A 412 11.26 -10.83 15.13
CA GLN A 412 10.10 -10.61 16.00
C GLN A 412 8.85 -9.96 15.34
N PRO A 413 8.52 -10.19 14.05
CA PRO A 413 7.34 -9.57 13.43
C PRO A 413 6.02 -10.05 14.06
N ASN A 414 6.01 -11.24 14.65
CA ASN A 414 4.81 -11.82 15.26
C ASN A 414 4.37 -11.06 16.52
N GLU A 415 5.31 -10.60 17.34
CA GLU A 415 5.00 -9.84 18.55
C GLU A 415 4.42 -8.46 18.19
N ALA A 416 5.03 -7.77 17.22
CA ALA A 416 4.51 -6.50 16.71
C ALA A 416 3.07 -6.66 16.14
N SER A 417 2.82 -7.76 15.42
CA SER A 417 1.50 -8.09 14.88
C SER A 417 0.50 -8.40 15.98
N SER A 418 0.89 -9.19 16.99
CA SER A 418 0.05 -9.53 18.14
C SER A 418 -0.32 -8.28 18.95
N TRP A 419 0.66 -7.41 19.22
CA TRP A 419 0.43 -6.13 19.90
C TRP A 419 -0.56 -5.26 19.12
N PHE A 420 -0.38 -5.14 17.80
CA PHE A 420 -1.26 -4.31 16.99
C PHE A 420 -2.69 -4.88 16.95
N ARG A 421 -2.84 -6.20 16.80
CA ARG A 421 -4.13 -6.87 16.89
C ARG A 421 -4.84 -6.58 18.21
N GLN A 422 -4.14 -6.60 19.34
CA GLN A 422 -4.74 -6.25 20.63
C GLN A 422 -5.25 -4.80 20.66
N LYS A 423 -4.51 -3.85 20.06
CA LYS A 423 -4.95 -2.45 19.95
C LYS A 423 -6.14 -2.29 19.01
N VAL A 424 -6.18 -3.05 17.92
CA VAL A 424 -7.32 -3.09 17.00
C VAL A 424 -8.57 -3.63 17.69
N VAL A 425 -8.47 -4.72 18.47
CA VAL A 425 -9.61 -5.26 19.24
C VAL A 425 -10.18 -4.18 20.17
N ALA A 426 -9.33 -3.51 20.93
CA ALA A 426 -9.78 -2.43 21.83
C ALA A 426 -10.40 -1.24 21.06
N HIS A 427 -9.83 -0.87 19.91
CA HIS A 427 -10.37 0.19 19.07
C HIS A 427 -11.74 -0.17 18.49
N ASN A 428 -11.90 -1.40 18.00
CA ASN A 428 -13.15 -1.85 17.40
C ASN A 428 -14.28 -1.93 18.43
N ALA A 429 -13.99 -2.38 19.66
CA ALA A 429 -14.95 -2.34 20.75
C ALA A 429 -15.43 -0.89 21.03
N GLN A 430 -14.51 0.07 21.09
CA GLN A 430 -14.85 1.49 21.25
C GLN A 430 -15.56 2.09 20.02
N ALA A 431 -15.30 1.58 18.82
CA ALA A 431 -15.98 2.00 17.61
C ALA A 431 -17.43 1.49 17.59
N GLU A 432 -17.66 0.26 18.04
CA GLU A 432 -18.99 -0.33 18.19
C GLU A 432 -19.85 0.44 19.19
N GLU A 433 -19.31 0.75 20.37
CA GLU A 433 -19.99 1.58 21.38
C GLU A 433 -20.40 2.96 20.81
N ARG A 434 -19.48 3.62 20.09
CA ARG A 434 -19.76 4.91 19.43
C ARG A 434 -20.78 4.79 18.30
N ASN A 435 -20.79 3.68 17.56
CA ASN A 435 -21.76 3.45 16.50
C ASN A 435 -23.17 3.28 17.04
N VAL A 436 -23.32 2.62 18.19
CA VAL A 436 -24.61 2.54 18.89
C VAL A 436 -25.10 3.93 19.30
N GLU A 437 -24.23 4.81 19.78
CA GLU A 437 -24.57 6.20 20.11
C GLU A 437 -24.95 7.01 18.87
N ILE A 438 -24.16 6.91 17.79
CA ILE A 438 -24.42 7.56 16.50
C ILE A 438 -25.76 7.10 15.90
N ASP A 439 -26.08 5.82 15.98
CA ASP A 439 -27.34 5.29 15.45
C ASP A 439 -28.55 5.83 16.24
N LYS A 440 -28.41 5.99 17.57
CA LYS A 440 -29.44 6.66 18.40
C LYS A 440 -29.60 8.13 18.01
N ASP A 441 -28.51 8.86 17.83
CA ASP A 441 -28.54 10.27 17.40
C ASP A 441 -29.18 10.42 16.02
N ASN A 442 -28.80 9.56 15.08
CA ASN A 442 -29.32 9.56 13.71
C ASN A 442 -30.82 9.21 13.71
N ALA A 443 -31.26 8.25 14.53
CA ALA A 443 -32.67 7.92 14.69
C ALA A 443 -33.47 9.08 15.31
N ALA A 444 -32.95 9.72 16.36
CA ALA A 444 -33.57 10.89 16.97
C ALA A 444 -33.69 12.06 15.99
N ALA A 445 -32.65 12.29 15.18
CA ALA A 445 -32.66 13.29 14.13
C ALA A 445 -33.67 12.97 13.02
N ALA A 446 -33.77 11.71 12.60
CA ALA A 446 -34.76 11.27 11.62
C ALA A 446 -36.20 11.48 12.14
N ILE A 447 -36.46 11.16 13.42
CA ILE A 447 -37.75 11.43 14.07
C ILE A 447 -38.03 12.93 14.10
N LYS A 448 -37.07 13.76 14.50
CA LYS A 448 -37.20 15.22 14.52
C LYS A 448 -37.51 15.78 13.11
N ASN A 449 -36.83 15.29 12.09
CA ASN A 449 -37.08 15.68 10.71
C ASN A 449 -38.47 15.25 10.23
N ALA A 450 -38.91 14.05 10.59
CA ALA A 450 -40.26 13.57 10.29
C ALA A 450 -41.34 14.39 11.00
N LEU A 451 -41.10 14.81 12.24
CA LEU A 451 -42.01 15.70 12.98
C LEU A 451 -42.06 17.11 12.37
N LEU A 452 -40.90 17.68 12.01
CA LEU A 452 -40.83 18.99 11.34
C LEU A 452 -41.51 18.97 9.96
N ALA A 453 -41.36 17.87 9.21
CA ALA A 453 -42.04 17.71 7.93
C ALA A 453 -43.57 17.65 8.11
N LYS A 454 -44.06 17.08 9.22
CA LYS A 454 -45.50 17.06 9.54
C LYS A 454 -46.04 18.42 9.99
N THR A 455 -45.26 19.23 10.70
CA THR A 455 -45.69 20.55 11.18
C THR A 455 -45.53 21.68 10.15
N ASN A 456 -44.59 21.57 9.22
CA ASN A 456 -44.27 22.62 8.24
C ASN A 456 -44.87 22.40 6.84
N ALA A 457 -46.10 21.87 6.75
CA ALA A 457 -46.79 21.60 5.49
C ALA A 457 -46.98 22.82 4.55
N THR A 458 -46.62 24.03 4.98
CA THR A 458 -46.74 25.29 4.22
C THR A 458 -45.43 25.97 3.83
N LEU A 459 -44.25 25.43 4.16
CA LEU A 459 -42.98 26.04 3.73
C LEU A 459 -42.54 25.55 2.34
N PRO A 460 -42.18 26.45 1.40
CA PRO A 460 -41.78 26.07 0.05
C PRO A 460 -40.49 25.23 0.05
N ILE A 461 -40.55 24.12 -0.71
CA ILE A 461 -39.56 23.03 -0.80
C ILE A 461 -38.11 23.51 -1.11
N GLY A 462 -37.94 24.72 -1.65
CA GLY A 462 -36.65 25.28 -2.04
C GLY A 462 -35.74 25.82 -0.91
N GLN A 463 -36.20 25.92 0.34
CA GLN A 463 -35.40 26.50 1.44
C GLN A 463 -34.96 25.53 2.54
N LEU A 464 -35.34 24.25 2.48
CA LEU A 464 -34.92 23.26 3.46
C LEU A 464 -33.51 22.74 3.12
N LYS A 465 -32.47 23.47 3.55
CA LYS A 465 -31.14 22.85 3.72
C LYS A 465 -31.32 21.66 4.67
N PRO A 466 -30.71 20.48 4.39
CA PRO A 466 -30.79 19.35 5.31
C PRO A 466 -30.20 19.78 6.67
N LEU A 467 -31.08 20.03 7.63
CA LEU A 467 -30.76 20.62 8.94
C LEU A 467 -30.03 19.65 9.88
N VAL A 468 -29.71 18.44 9.41
CA VAL A 468 -29.02 17.42 10.20
C VAL A 468 -27.89 16.80 9.38
N THR A 469 -26.66 17.07 9.79
CA THR A 469 -25.48 16.33 9.35
C THR A 469 -25.55 14.92 9.90
N ILE A 470 -25.81 13.93 9.04
CA ILE A 470 -25.73 12.51 9.41
C ILE A 470 -24.30 12.23 9.89
N ARG A 471 -24.16 11.74 11.13
CA ARG A 471 -22.86 11.34 11.67
C ARG A 471 -22.41 10.05 10.99
N ARG A 472 -21.19 10.03 10.46
CA ARG A 472 -20.59 8.82 9.87
C ARG A 472 -20.25 7.82 10.97
N ARG A 473 -20.57 6.55 10.74
CA ARG A 473 -20.16 5.44 11.61
C ARG A 473 -18.63 5.37 11.71
N ALA A 474 -18.14 5.03 12.90
CA ALA A 474 -16.76 4.65 13.14
C ALA A 474 -16.43 3.36 12.38
N ILE A 475 -15.28 3.35 11.71
CA ILE A 475 -14.80 2.26 10.87
C ILE A 475 -14.08 1.22 11.73
N ALA A 476 -14.47 -0.05 11.59
CA ALA A 476 -13.77 -1.16 12.23
C ALA A 476 -12.51 -1.52 11.43
N ILE A 477 -11.41 -1.80 12.12
CA ILE A 477 -10.14 -2.21 11.49
C ILE A 477 -10.08 -3.76 11.44
N PRO A 478 -9.70 -4.38 10.31
CA PRO A 478 -9.59 -5.84 10.23
C PRO A 478 -8.57 -6.44 11.20
N LEU A 479 -8.92 -7.54 11.89
CA LEU A 479 -8.00 -8.27 12.78
C LEU A 479 -6.88 -9.02 12.04
N THR A 480 -7.01 -9.15 10.72
CA THR A 480 -6.03 -9.75 9.80
C THR A 480 -4.95 -8.74 9.36
N PHE A 481 -5.09 -7.46 9.73
CA PHE A 481 -4.11 -6.41 9.46
C PHE A 481 -2.80 -6.74 10.17
N VAL A 482 -1.72 -6.91 9.41
CA VAL A 482 -0.36 -7.15 9.91
C VAL A 482 0.61 -6.07 9.40
N PRO A 483 1.80 -5.91 10.00
CA PRO A 483 2.75 -4.86 9.63
C PRO A 483 3.15 -4.84 8.14
N SER A 484 3.14 -5.98 7.45
CA SER A 484 3.43 -6.01 6.00
C SER A 484 2.38 -5.31 5.15
N ASP A 485 1.13 -5.22 5.63
CA ASP A 485 0.01 -4.64 4.88
C ASP A 485 0.16 -3.12 4.75
N TRP A 486 0.92 -2.46 5.65
CA TRP A 486 1.25 -1.03 5.50
C TRP A 486 1.94 -0.71 4.19
N ARG A 487 2.77 -1.63 3.70
CA ARG A 487 3.44 -1.47 2.40
C ARG A 487 2.43 -1.59 1.25
N ASP A 488 1.46 -2.48 1.37
CA ASP A 488 0.39 -2.65 0.39
C ASP A 488 -0.49 -1.41 0.35
N VAL A 489 -1.00 -0.96 1.50
CA VAL A 489 -1.78 0.28 1.67
C VAL A 489 -1.03 1.47 1.08
N PHE A 490 0.26 1.63 1.40
CA PHE A 490 1.05 2.74 0.88
C PHE A 490 1.21 2.66 -0.64
N ALA A 491 1.44 1.47 -1.19
CA ALA A 491 1.50 1.27 -2.64
C ALA A 491 0.16 1.64 -3.31
N THR A 492 -0.97 1.26 -2.71
CA THR A 492 -2.32 1.64 -3.19
C THR A 492 -2.46 3.14 -3.22
N HIS A 493 -2.13 3.81 -2.12
CA HIS A 493 -2.26 5.25 -1.99
C HIS A 493 -1.40 5.97 -3.05
N VAL A 494 -0.12 5.62 -3.18
CA VAL A 494 0.75 6.21 -4.22
C VAL A 494 0.21 5.92 -5.61
N PHE A 495 -0.27 4.70 -5.88
CA PHE A 495 -0.82 4.35 -7.18
C PHE A 495 -2.03 5.21 -7.52
N GLN A 496 -2.97 5.39 -6.59
CA GLN A 496 -4.17 6.22 -6.79
C GLN A 496 -3.82 7.71 -6.95
N GLU A 497 -3.02 8.27 -6.03
CA GLU A 497 -2.63 9.69 -6.05
C GLU A 497 -1.82 10.06 -7.30
N SER A 498 -0.99 9.12 -7.79
CA SER A 498 -0.20 9.33 -9.02
C SER A 498 -0.98 9.07 -10.31
N ARG A 499 -2.32 8.98 -10.24
CA ARG A 499 -3.19 8.64 -11.39
C ARG A 499 -2.75 7.34 -12.07
N TYR A 500 -2.51 6.31 -11.25
CA TYR A 500 -2.17 4.95 -11.67
C TYR A 500 -0.79 4.82 -12.33
N SER A 501 0.17 5.65 -11.93
CA SER A 501 1.55 5.55 -12.41
C SER A 501 2.31 4.41 -11.70
N MET A 502 2.55 3.31 -12.43
CA MET A 502 3.38 2.21 -11.93
C MET A 502 4.82 2.65 -11.62
N VAL A 503 5.34 3.65 -12.34
CA VAL A 503 6.70 4.19 -12.12
C VAL A 503 6.79 4.90 -10.78
N MET A 504 5.75 5.65 -10.40
CA MET A 504 5.70 6.31 -9.09
C MET A 504 5.63 5.28 -7.96
N VAL A 505 4.86 4.20 -8.13
CA VAL A 505 4.86 3.09 -7.16
C VAL A 505 6.21 2.40 -7.09
N GLN A 506 6.85 2.13 -8.24
CA GLN A 506 8.18 1.52 -8.28
C GLN A 506 9.19 2.35 -7.47
N TRP A 507 9.18 3.67 -7.70
CA TRP A 507 10.05 4.61 -6.99
C TRP A 507 9.74 4.66 -5.50
N ALA A 508 8.46 4.83 -5.13
CA ALA A 508 8.02 4.90 -3.74
C ALA A 508 8.31 3.62 -2.95
N LEU A 509 8.21 2.45 -3.60
CA LEU A 509 8.52 1.16 -3.00
C LEU A 509 10.03 0.81 -3.03
N GLY A 510 10.85 1.59 -3.72
CA GLY A 510 12.27 1.33 -3.96
C GLY A 510 12.49 -0.03 -4.63
N GLN A 511 11.73 -0.32 -5.68
CA GLN A 511 11.88 -1.53 -6.49
C GLN A 511 12.80 -1.27 -7.69
N ARG A 512 13.75 -2.17 -7.94
CA ARG A 512 14.74 -2.01 -9.02
C ARG A 512 14.14 -2.20 -10.42
N HIS A 513 13.15 -3.09 -10.55
CA HIS A 513 12.58 -3.46 -11.84
C HIS A 513 11.07 -3.25 -11.84
N LEU A 514 10.57 -2.64 -12.91
CA LEU A 514 9.13 -2.43 -13.13
C LEU A 514 8.36 -3.76 -13.18
N THR A 515 8.99 -4.86 -13.59
CA THR A 515 8.40 -6.21 -13.56
C THR A 515 8.00 -6.66 -12.16
N SER A 516 8.81 -6.32 -11.15
CA SER A 516 8.48 -6.59 -9.75
C SER A 516 7.30 -5.75 -9.27
N THR A 517 7.24 -4.48 -9.69
CA THR A 517 6.10 -3.59 -9.41
C THR A 517 4.84 -4.09 -10.07
N ARG A 518 4.91 -4.46 -11.35
CA ARG A 518 3.79 -5.02 -12.11
C ARG A 518 3.28 -6.30 -11.47
N HIS A 519 4.16 -7.24 -11.10
CA HIS A 519 3.76 -8.48 -10.43
C HIS A 519 3.08 -8.19 -9.09
N TYR A 520 3.66 -7.26 -8.31
CA TYR A 520 3.12 -6.84 -7.03
C TYR A 520 1.72 -6.20 -7.15
N LEU A 521 1.54 -5.25 -8.08
CA LEU A 521 0.27 -4.60 -8.35
C LEU A 521 -0.77 -5.56 -8.94
N ARG A 522 -0.37 -6.43 -9.88
CA ARG A 522 -1.26 -7.37 -10.58
C ARG A 522 -1.87 -8.39 -9.63
N ASN A 523 -1.12 -8.85 -8.64
CA ASN A 523 -1.61 -9.87 -7.71
C ASN A 523 -2.60 -9.32 -6.68
N ARG A 524 -2.68 -7.99 -6.49
CA ARG A 524 -3.40 -7.42 -5.34
C ARG A 524 -4.29 -6.24 -5.69
N LEU A 525 -3.71 -5.20 -6.28
CA LEU A 525 -4.38 -3.90 -6.45
C LEU A 525 -5.14 -3.78 -7.76
N TRP A 526 -4.60 -4.39 -8.83
CA TRP A 526 -5.26 -4.33 -10.12
C TRP A 526 -6.61 -5.03 -10.10
N ARG A 527 -6.75 -6.17 -9.39
CA ARG A 527 -8.03 -6.90 -9.30
C ARG A 527 -9.13 -6.05 -8.68
N GLN A 528 -8.96 -5.64 -7.42
CA GLN A 528 -9.97 -4.83 -6.70
C GLN A 528 -10.31 -3.52 -7.45
N PHE A 529 -9.30 -2.81 -7.96
CA PHE A 529 -9.55 -1.56 -8.69
C PHE A 529 -10.21 -1.81 -10.06
N SER A 530 -9.71 -2.78 -10.83
CA SER A 530 -10.28 -3.12 -12.14
C SER A 530 -11.70 -3.65 -12.02
N GLU A 531 -12.00 -4.44 -10.98
CA GLU A 531 -13.34 -4.94 -10.70
C GLU A 531 -14.28 -3.80 -10.35
N LYS A 532 -13.89 -2.90 -9.42
CA LYS A 532 -14.71 -1.73 -9.07
C LYS A 532 -14.92 -0.77 -10.25
N ARG A 533 -13.87 -0.49 -11.03
CA ARG A 533 -13.97 0.35 -12.23
C ARG A 533 -14.75 -0.31 -13.35
N LEU A 534 -14.61 -1.62 -13.54
CA LEU A 534 -15.39 -2.38 -14.50
C LEU A 534 -16.85 -2.40 -14.10
N GLN A 535 -17.14 -2.62 -12.81
CA GLN A 535 -18.50 -2.55 -12.27
C GLN A 535 -19.08 -1.15 -12.49
N GLN A 536 -18.34 -0.08 -12.16
CA GLN A 536 -18.78 1.30 -12.41
C GLN A 536 -19.01 1.55 -13.91
N ALA A 537 -18.13 1.04 -14.78
CA ALA A 537 -18.28 1.13 -16.23
C ALA A 537 -19.51 0.37 -16.73
N GLN A 538 -19.79 -0.81 -16.19
CA GLN A 538 -20.97 -1.60 -16.49
C GLN A 538 -22.24 -0.89 -16.01
N GLU A 539 -22.27 -0.38 -14.78
CA GLU A 539 -23.39 0.40 -14.22
C GLU A 539 -23.71 1.60 -15.11
N VAL A 540 -22.71 2.43 -15.40
CA VAL A 540 -22.87 3.62 -16.25
C VAL A 540 -23.29 3.23 -17.68
N LEU A 541 -22.74 2.15 -18.25
CA LEU A 541 -23.12 1.65 -19.57
C LEU A 541 -24.58 1.19 -19.61
N PHE A 542 -25.02 0.40 -18.62
CA PHE A 542 -26.39 -0.10 -18.56
C PHE A 542 -27.41 1.00 -18.27
N GLU A 543 -27.05 2.00 -17.47
CA GLU A 543 -27.89 3.19 -17.27
C GLU A 543 -28.11 3.96 -18.57
N GLU A 544 -27.04 4.19 -19.35
CA GLU A 544 -27.17 4.85 -20.65
C GLU A 544 -28.01 4.00 -21.61
N LEU A 545 -27.74 2.69 -21.70
CA LEU A 545 -28.53 1.78 -22.54
C LEU A 545 -30.00 1.76 -22.15
N GLY A 546 -30.31 1.80 -20.83
CA GLY A 546 -31.66 1.93 -20.30
C GLY A 546 -32.34 3.26 -20.68
N ALA A 547 -31.55 4.32 -20.85
CA ALA A 547 -32.01 5.60 -21.41
C ALA A 547 -32.06 5.62 -22.95
N GLY A 548 -31.87 4.47 -23.61
CA GLY A 548 -31.93 4.33 -25.07
C GLY A 548 -30.72 4.92 -25.80
N ARG A 549 -29.59 5.13 -25.10
CA ARG A 549 -28.38 5.76 -25.66
C ARG A 549 -27.12 5.00 -25.24
N CYS A 550 -26.05 5.06 -26.02
CA CYS A 550 -24.77 4.50 -25.60
C CYS A 550 -23.66 5.37 -26.15
N ASP A 551 -23.32 6.39 -25.36
CA ASP A 551 -22.52 7.49 -25.86
C ASP A 551 -21.10 7.52 -25.29
N PRO A 552 -20.05 7.39 -26.12
CA PRO A 552 -18.66 7.38 -25.64
C PRO A 552 -18.25 8.64 -24.88
N THR A 553 -18.79 9.81 -25.22
CA THR A 553 -18.48 11.08 -24.53
C THR A 553 -19.13 11.12 -23.15
N ILE A 554 -20.39 10.68 -23.04
CA ILE A 554 -21.09 10.60 -21.74
C ILE A 554 -20.42 9.53 -20.87
N LEU A 555 -20.13 8.35 -21.40
CA LEU A 555 -19.42 7.29 -20.68
C LEU A 555 -18.07 7.79 -20.14
N HIS A 556 -17.29 8.49 -20.97
CA HIS A 556 -16.00 9.06 -20.53
C HIS A 556 -16.20 10.14 -19.45
N ALA A 557 -17.15 11.07 -19.63
CA ALA A 557 -17.44 12.12 -18.66
C ALA A 557 -17.85 11.54 -17.29
N ARG A 558 -18.70 10.50 -17.30
CA ARG A 558 -19.16 9.85 -16.07
C ARG A 558 -18.08 9.00 -15.41
N LEU A 559 -17.28 8.26 -16.17
CA LEU A 559 -16.28 7.35 -15.63
C LEU A 559 -14.98 8.03 -15.21
N GLU A 560 -14.41 8.88 -16.06
CA GLU A 560 -13.10 9.50 -15.79
C GLU A 560 -13.24 10.80 -15.01
N LEU A 561 -14.25 11.62 -15.34
CA LEU A 561 -14.41 12.95 -14.73
C LEU A 561 -15.40 12.96 -13.55
N GLY A 562 -16.18 11.89 -13.38
CA GLY A 562 -17.25 11.84 -12.38
C GLY A 562 -18.36 12.86 -12.63
N ILE A 563 -18.47 13.36 -13.86
CA ILE A 563 -19.47 14.36 -14.26
C ILE A 563 -20.70 13.60 -14.74
N VAL A 564 -21.84 13.83 -14.10
CA VAL A 564 -23.15 13.42 -14.63
C VAL A 564 -23.67 14.57 -15.49
N PRO A 565 -23.70 14.43 -16.83
CA PRO A 565 -24.13 15.53 -17.69
C PRO A 565 -25.58 15.90 -17.41
N ASN A 566 -25.86 17.19 -17.24
CA ASN A 566 -27.24 17.66 -17.13
C ASN A 566 -27.89 17.77 -18.53
N GLU A 567 -29.21 17.99 -18.55
CA GLU A 567 -29.98 18.04 -19.79
C GLU A 567 -29.52 19.16 -20.74
N GLU A 568 -29.03 20.28 -20.20
CA GLU A 568 -28.46 21.38 -20.99
C GLU A 568 -27.14 20.97 -21.68
N GLN A 569 -26.26 20.26 -20.97
CA GLN A 569 -25.01 19.73 -21.50
C GLN A 569 -25.27 18.64 -22.54
N LEU A 570 -26.27 17.78 -22.31
CA LEU A 570 -26.73 16.80 -23.29
C LEU A 570 -27.27 17.49 -24.54
N SER A 571 -28.14 18.48 -24.39
CA SER A 571 -28.68 19.30 -25.49
C SER A 571 -27.58 20.05 -26.25
N ARG A 572 -26.55 20.53 -25.55
CA ARG A 572 -25.39 21.18 -26.17
C ARG A 572 -24.53 20.17 -26.94
N LEU A 573 -24.35 18.97 -26.38
CA LEU A 573 -23.62 17.88 -27.02
C LEU A 573 -24.36 17.37 -28.25
N GLU A 574 -25.69 17.25 -28.19
CA GLU A 574 -26.57 16.93 -29.32
C GLU A 574 -26.52 18.02 -30.37
N ARG A 575 -26.66 19.30 -30.01
CA ARG A 575 -26.47 20.43 -30.94
C ARG A 575 -25.08 20.43 -31.59
N PHE A 576 -24.05 20.11 -30.82
CA PHE A 576 -22.69 19.96 -31.34
C PHE A 576 -22.54 18.75 -32.30
N ARG A 577 -23.37 17.71 -32.14
CA ARG A 577 -23.35 16.51 -33.00
C ARG A 577 -24.24 16.62 -34.22
N MET A 578 -25.38 17.30 -34.09
CA MET A 578 -26.26 17.66 -35.20
C MET A 578 -25.61 18.68 -36.15
N LYS A 579 -24.41 19.21 -35.81
CA LYS A 579 -23.56 20.12 -36.59
C LYS A 579 -24.32 20.86 -37.67
N ALA A 580 -25.24 21.73 -37.22
CA ALA A 580 -25.66 22.85 -38.01
C ALA A 580 -24.39 23.52 -38.55
N THR A 581 -24.31 23.69 -39.85
CA THR A 581 -23.20 24.32 -40.53
C THR A 581 -23.05 25.76 -40.01
N PRO A 582 -21.93 26.44 -40.29
CA PRO A 582 -21.80 27.86 -39.93
C PRO A 582 -22.98 28.71 -40.43
N ALA A 583 -23.58 28.33 -41.56
CA ALA A 583 -24.76 28.98 -42.12
C ALA A 583 -26.11 28.58 -41.47
N GLY A 584 -26.13 27.66 -40.49
CA GLY A 584 -27.36 27.25 -39.78
C GLY A 584 -28.16 26.11 -40.43
N TYR A 585 -27.53 25.30 -41.29
CA TYR A 585 -28.16 24.18 -41.99
C TYR A 585 -27.69 22.83 -41.46
N VAL A 586 -28.51 21.79 -41.51
CA VAL A 586 -28.09 20.40 -41.30
C VAL A 586 -27.91 19.73 -42.67
N CYS A 587 -26.85 18.95 -42.85
CA CYS A 587 -26.59 18.24 -44.10
C CYS A 587 -27.01 16.77 -43.98
N SER A 588 -27.80 16.25 -44.93
CA SER A 588 -28.19 14.83 -44.94
C SER A 588 -27.02 13.89 -45.24
N THR A 589 -26.00 14.35 -45.97
CA THR A 589 -24.86 13.54 -46.43
C THR A 589 -23.55 14.33 -46.38
N PRO A 590 -23.06 14.68 -45.17
CA PRO A 590 -21.94 15.60 -45.01
C PRO A 590 -20.62 15.10 -45.61
N TYR A 591 -20.45 13.79 -45.81
CA TYR A 591 -19.21 13.18 -46.30
C TYR A 591 -19.16 12.98 -47.82
N THR A 592 -20.22 13.35 -48.52
CA THR A 592 -20.33 13.19 -49.98
C THR A 592 -20.97 14.43 -50.62
N PRO A 593 -20.51 15.65 -50.35
CA PRO A 593 -21.17 16.86 -50.86
C PRO A 593 -21.21 16.88 -52.41
N PRO A 594 -22.22 17.53 -53.01
CA PRO A 594 -22.19 17.83 -54.44
C PRO A 594 -20.89 18.58 -54.81
N ARG A 595 -20.27 18.20 -55.94
CA ARG A 595 -19.03 18.82 -56.43
C ARG A 595 -19.17 20.32 -56.70
N GLU A 596 -20.38 20.78 -57.01
CA GLU A 596 -20.69 22.21 -57.20
C GLU A 596 -20.66 23.02 -55.90
N ILE A 597 -20.83 22.36 -54.74
CA ILE A 597 -20.82 22.99 -53.42
C ILE A 597 -19.44 22.92 -52.78
N ASP A 598 -18.76 21.78 -52.85
CA ASP A 598 -17.39 21.60 -52.37
C ASP A 598 -16.54 20.86 -53.42
N PRO A 599 -16.02 21.57 -54.44
CA PRO A 599 -15.26 20.97 -55.54
C PRO A 599 -14.02 20.21 -55.07
N ASN A 600 -13.44 20.68 -53.97
CA ASN A 600 -12.20 20.21 -53.38
C ASN A 600 -12.40 19.08 -52.35
N ASN A 601 -13.64 18.63 -52.12
CA ASN A 601 -13.89 17.48 -51.27
C ASN A 601 -13.28 16.21 -51.90
N PRO A 602 -12.50 15.40 -51.15
CA PRO A 602 -11.84 14.21 -51.70
C PRO A 602 -12.80 13.07 -52.06
N LEU A 603 -14.10 13.16 -51.68
CA LEU A 603 -15.12 12.10 -51.87
C LEU A 603 -14.70 10.74 -51.30
N ASP A 604 -13.87 10.75 -50.27
CA ASP A 604 -13.37 9.54 -49.57
C ASP A 604 -14.40 8.92 -48.61
N GLY A 605 -15.59 9.53 -48.48
CA GLY A 605 -16.63 9.16 -47.53
C GLY A 605 -16.26 9.40 -46.06
N LYS A 606 -15.13 10.07 -45.79
CA LYS A 606 -14.57 10.29 -44.45
C LYS A 606 -14.36 11.77 -44.13
N THR A 607 -14.06 12.58 -45.14
CA THR A 607 -13.82 14.01 -45.00
C THR A 607 -15.14 14.77 -45.16
N PRO A 608 -15.64 15.47 -44.12
CA PRO A 608 -16.88 16.22 -44.22
C PRO A 608 -16.71 17.43 -45.15
N CYS A 609 -17.82 17.87 -45.75
CA CYS A 609 -17.93 19.09 -46.54
C CYS A 609 -17.31 20.27 -45.80
N ARG A 610 -16.36 20.95 -46.45
CA ARG A 610 -15.68 22.13 -45.91
C ARG A 610 -16.42 23.43 -46.27
N ALA A 611 -17.23 23.41 -47.32
CA ALA A 611 -18.02 24.54 -47.80
C ALA A 611 -19.30 24.79 -46.97
N GLY A 612 -19.21 24.72 -45.63
CA GLY A 612 -20.35 24.87 -44.73
C GLY A 612 -21.05 26.24 -44.77
N THR A 613 -20.44 27.24 -45.42
CA THR A 613 -21.01 28.57 -45.67
C THR A 613 -21.88 28.63 -46.93
N ARG A 614 -21.82 27.60 -47.78
CA ARG A 614 -22.55 27.44 -49.06
C ARG A 614 -23.77 26.53 -48.95
N CYS A 615 -24.19 26.22 -47.72
CA CYS A 615 -25.33 25.37 -47.47
C CYS A 615 -26.68 25.90 -47.98
N PRO A 616 -26.94 27.22 -48.07
CA PRO A 616 -28.18 27.73 -48.66
C PRO A 616 -28.40 27.22 -50.09
N GLY A 617 -27.41 27.35 -50.98
CA GLY A 617 -27.52 26.83 -52.35
C GLY A 617 -27.34 25.31 -52.47
N CYS A 618 -27.17 24.56 -51.38
CA CYS A 618 -26.90 23.13 -51.45
C CYS A 618 -28.21 22.33 -51.42
N PRO A 619 -28.48 21.43 -52.39
CA PRO A 619 -29.70 20.62 -52.42
C PRO A 619 -29.79 19.59 -51.27
N ARG A 620 -28.73 19.47 -50.47
CA ARG A 620 -28.65 18.54 -49.33
C ARG A 620 -28.65 19.24 -47.97
N GLY A 621 -28.71 20.57 -47.97
CA GLY A 621 -28.86 21.38 -46.78
C GLY A 621 -30.33 21.50 -46.39
N TYR A 622 -30.61 21.37 -45.09
CA TYR A 622 -31.93 21.62 -44.51
C TYR A 622 -31.80 22.77 -43.52
N ALA A 623 -32.57 23.83 -43.74
CA ALA A 623 -32.61 24.99 -42.86
C ALA A 623 -33.08 24.57 -41.46
N PHE A 624 -32.28 24.89 -40.43
CA PHE A 624 -32.48 24.36 -39.07
C PHE A 624 -32.31 25.40 -37.97
N ASP A 625 -31.32 26.28 -38.06
CA ASP A 625 -30.98 27.27 -37.03
C ASP A 625 -31.14 28.70 -37.57
N ALA A 626 -32.33 29.29 -37.34
CA ALA A 626 -32.66 30.66 -37.73
C ALA A 626 -31.59 31.67 -37.30
N ARG A 627 -31.08 31.54 -36.07
CA ARG A 627 -30.13 32.51 -35.52
C ARG A 627 -28.82 32.54 -36.32
N ARG A 628 -28.32 31.38 -36.74
CA ARG A 628 -27.11 31.30 -37.59
C ARG A 628 -27.39 31.67 -39.05
N MET A 629 -28.58 31.36 -39.55
CA MET A 629 -29.00 31.78 -40.89
C MET A 629 -29.11 33.30 -41.00
N VAL A 630 -29.67 33.96 -39.98
CA VAL A 630 -29.74 35.42 -39.91
C VAL A 630 -28.36 36.05 -39.78
N LEU A 631 -27.42 35.43 -39.04
CA LEU A 631 -26.02 35.86 -39.08
C LEU A 631 -25.50 35.86 -40.52
N ARG A 632 -25.65 34.73 -41.23
CA ARG A 632 -25.18 34.59 -42.62
C ARG A 632 -25.86 35.57 -43.57
N LEU A 633 -27.15 35.85 -43.38
CA LEU A 633 -27.89 36.87 -44.12
C LEU A 633 -27.22 38.25 -43.96
N VAL A 634 -26.95 38.68 -42.72
CA VAL A 634 -26.32 39.98 -42.43
C VAL A 634 -24.89 40.03 -42.98
N GLU A 635 -24.14 38.92 -42.94
CA GLU A 635 -22.82 38.84 -43.59
C GLU A 635 -22.91 39.08 -45.10
N LEU A 636 -23.81 38.38 -45.79
CA LEU A 636 -23.99 38.49 -47.24
C LEU A 636 -24.48 39.87 -47.66
N GLU A 637 -25.36 40.50 -46.90
CA GLU A 637 -25.80 41.88 -47.15
C GLU A 637 -24.65 42.89 -47.00
N LYS A 638 -23.76 42.68 -46.02
CA LYS A 638 -22.55 43.51 -45.87
C LYS A 638 -21.52 43.27 -46.98
N ILE A 639 -21.34 42.03 -47.42
CA ILE A 639 -20.49 41.71 -48.58
C ILE A 639 -21.06 42.36 -49.84
N ARG A 640 -22.38 42.25 -50.07
CA ARG A 640 -23.07 42.91 -51.18
C ARG A 640 -22.84 44.42 -51.19
N ALA A 641 -22.81 45.05 -50.03
CA ALA A 641 -22.55 46.49 -49.90
C ALA A 641 -21.07 46.87 -50.12
N SER A 642 -20.12 45.92 -50.01
CA SER A 642 -18.68 46.19 -50.11
C SER A 642 -18.05 45.79 -51.45
N VAL A 643 -18.72 44.97 -52.26
CA VAL A 643 -18.24 44.55 -53.60
C VAL A 643 -18.98 45.28 -54.72
N SER A 644 -18.41 45.30 -55.93
CA SER A 644 -19.08 45.91 -57.08
C SER A 644 -20.33 45.13 -57.48
N VAL A 645 -21.33 45.84 -58.03
CA VAL A 645 -22.61 45.23 -58.45
C VAL A 645 -22.39 44.09 -59.45
N VAL A 646 -21.43 44.24 -60.37
CA VAL A 646 -21.09 43.22 -61.37
C VAL A 646 -20.52 41.96 -60.70
N ILE A 647 -19.54 42.12 -59.81
CA ILE A 647 -18.96 40.98 -59.06
C ILE A 647 -20.02 40.30 -58.20
N TRP A 648 -20.92 41.06 -57.57
CA TRP A 648 -22.01 40.49 -56.79
C TRP A 648 -22.96 39.66 -57.66
N SER A 649 -23.43 40.21 -58.79
CA SER A 649 -24.40 39.56 -59.67
C SER A 649 -23.85 38.30 -60.34
N GLU A 650 -22.54 38.25 -60.61
CA GLU A 650 -21.89 37.08 -61.22
C GLU A 650 -21.47 36.03 -60.18
N SER A 651 -21.47 36.36 -58.88
CA SER A 651 -21.11 35.44 -57.81
C SER A 651 -22.27 34.55 -57.36
N GLN A 652 -21.96 33.34 -56.87
CA GLN A 652 -22.95 32.47 -56.22
C GLN A 652 -23.51 33.07 -54.92
N LEU A 653 -22.84 34.07 -54.33
CA LEU A 653 -23.30 34.72 -53.10
C LEU A 653 -24.66 35.42 -53.28
N SER A 654 -24.97 35.84 -54.51
CA SER A 654 -26.29 36.39 -54.85
C SER A 654 -27.39 35.34 -54.70
N ALA A 655 -27.21 34.17 -55.30
CA ALA A 655 -28.13 33.04 -55.19
C ALA A 655 -28.24 32.52 -53.74
N ASP A 656 -27.13 32.46 -53.00
CA ASP A 656 -27.15 32.07 -51.58
C ASP A 656 -27.95 33.07 -50.73
N LEU A 657 -27.87 34.37 -51.01
CA LEU A 657 -28.63 35.41 -50.31
C LEU A 657 -30.14 35.27 -50.57
N ASP A 658 -30.52 35.04 -51.84
CA ASP A 658 -31.92 34.88 -52.21
C ASP A 658 -32.52 33.61 -51.60
N GLN A 659 -31.79 32.49 -51.65
CA GLN A 659 -32.22 31.24 -51.03
C GLN A 659 -32.32 31.36 -49.50
N LEU A 660 -31.37 32.04 -48.83
CA LEU A 660 -31.45 32.29 -47.39
C LEU A 660 -32.71 33.07 -47.00
N ARG A 661 -33.14 34.03 -47.82
CA ARG A 661 -34.36 34.81 -47.55
C ARG A 661 -35.59 33.92 -47.63
N ILE A 662 -35.70 33.08 -48.66
CA ILE A 662 -36.76 32.09 -48.81
C ILE A 662 -36.75 31.13 -47.62
N ASP A 663 -35.59 30.57 -47.29
CA ASP A 663 -35.46 29.61 -46.20
C ASP A 663 -35.68 30.24 -44.82
N LEU A 664 -35.62 31.57 -44.67
CA LEU A 664 -35.96 32.25 -43.42
C LEU A 664 -37.47 32.45 -43.24
N GLU A 665 -38.28 32.29 -44.29
CA GLU A 665 -39.75 32.41 -44.23
C GLU A 665 -40.42 31.31 -43.40
N GLN A 666 -39.71 30.20 -43.10
CA GLN A 666 -40.20 29.16 -42.19
C GLN A 666 -40.19 29.56 -40.71
N TRP A 667 -39.61 30.71 -40.34
CA TRP A 667 -39.68 31.28 -38.98
C TRP A 667 -40.56 32.53 -38.92
N SER A 668 -40.94 32.94 -37.72
CA SER A 668 -41.75 34.15 -37.56
C SER A 668 -40.94 35.40 -37.93
N ALA A 669 -41.60 36.38 -38.56
CA ALA A 669 -40.96 37.64 -38.95
C ALA A 669 -40.36 38.39 -37.73
N ASP A 670 -41.01 38.30 -36.57
CA ASP A 670 -40.55 38.92 -35.33
C ASP A 670 -39.24 38.28 -34.83
N GLU A 671 -39.15 36.95 -34.85
CA GLU A 671 -37.94 36.21 -34.46
C GLU A 671 -36.76 36.51 -35.39
N VAL A 672 -37.00 36.52 -36.71
CA VAL A 672 -35.98 36.87 -37.71
C VAL A 672 -35.51 38.31 -37.53
N ALA A 673 -36.42 39.24 -37.26
CA ALA A 673 -36.11 40.64 -37.01
C ALA A 673 -35.27 40.83 -35.73
N GLU A 674 -35.60 40.12 -34.64
CA GLU A 674 -34.84 40.15 -33.39
C GLU A 674 -33.39 39.69 -33.61
N TYR A 675 -33.20 38.52 -34.24
CA TYR A 675 -31.85 38.02 -34.53
C TYR A 675 -31.08 38.94 -35.48
N ARG A 676 -31.77 39.61 -36.40
CA ARG A 676 -31.15 40.53 -37.36
C ARG A 676 -30.58 41.74 -36.63
N VAL A 677 -31.36 42.36 -35.75
CA VAL A 677 -30.91 43.47 -34.90
C VAL A 677 -29.69 43.05 -34.06
N PHE A 678 -29.77 41.88 -33.41
CA PHE A 678 -28.66 41.35 -32.60
C PHE A 678 -27.35 41.23 -33.40
N TRP A 679 -27.38 40.58 -34.58
CA TRP A 679 -26.16 40.36 -35.37
C TRP A 679 -25.65 41.63 -36.05
N GLU A 680 -26.54 42.54 -36.45
CA GLU A 680 -26.13 43.86 -36.94
C GLU A 680 -25.35 44.63 -35.87
N GLU A 681 -25.78 44.57 -34.61
CA GLU A 681 -25.08 45.17 -33.47
C GLU A 681 -23.74 44.48 -33.16
N GLU A 682 -23.68 43.15 -33.12
CA GLU A 682 -22.43 42.42 -32.88
C GLU A 682 -21.35 42.77 -33.90
N ILE A 683 -21.71 42.86 -35.18
CA ILE A 683 -20.78 43.22 -36.25
C ILE A 683 -20.44 44.71 -36.18
N ARG A 684 -21.43 45.59 -35.90
CA ARG A 684 -21.19 47.04 -35.76
C ARG A 684 -20.22 47.34 -34.62
N ASN A 685 -20.31 46.60 -33.51
CA ASN A 685 -19.46 46.72 -32.34
C ASN A 685 -18.13 45.95 -32.46
N ALA A 686 -17.84 45.35 -33.62
CA ALA A 686 -16.65 44.53 -33.87
C ALA A 686 -16.48 43.34 -32.89
N ARG A 687 -17.56 42.88 -32.25
CA ARG A 687 -17.57 41.65 -31.43
C ARG A 687 -17.61 40.39 -32.29
N TYR A 688 -18.05 40.54 -33.54
CA TYR A 688 -17.95 39.53 -34.60
C TYR A 688 -17.15 40.09 -35.79
N HIS A 689 -16.05 39.44 -36.15
CA HIS A 689 -15.22 39.84 -37.29
C HIS A 689 -15.73 39.16 -38.56
N LEU A 690 -16.17 39.97 -39.54
CA LEU A 690 -16.44 39.47 -40.89
C LEU A 690 -15.10 39.09 -41.55
N ASP A 691 -14.90 37.84 -41.92
CA ASP A 691 -13.80 37.46 -42.81
C ASP A 691 -14.34 37.45 -44.24
N PRO A 692 -14.18 38.54 -45.02
CA PRO A 692 -14.77 38.66 -46.35
C PRO A 692 -14.17 37.66 -47.34
N TRP A 693 -12.97 37.13 -47.03
CA TRP A 693 -12.14 36.35 -47.94
C TRP A 693 -12.22 34.86 -47.68
N SER A 694 -12.69 34.43 -46.50
CA SER A 694 -12.95 33.02 -46.19
C SER A 694 -13.93 32.32 -47.14
N SER A 695 -14.76 33.07 -47.87
CA SER A 695 -15.76 32.56 -48.83
C SER A 695 -15.38 32.64 -50.31
N PHE A 696 -14.20 33.19 -50.66
CA PHE A 696 -13.73 33.32 -52.05
C PHE A 696 -12.63 32.30 -52.44
N ASN A 697 -12.18 31.45 -51.50
CA ASN A 697 -11.16 30.41 -51.74
C ASN A 697 -11.74 29.01 -51.93
#